data_AF-A0A2U2SEC8-F1
#
_entry.id   AF-A0A2U2SEC8-F1
#
_cell.length_a   1.000
_cell.length_b   1.000
_cell.length_c   1.000
_cell.angle_alpha   90.00
_cell.angle_beta   90.00
_cell.angle_gamma   90.00
#
_symmetry.space_group_name_H-M   'P 1'
#
loop_
_entity.id
_entity.type
_entity.pdbx_description
1 polymer ?
#
loop_
_entity_poly.entity_id
_entity_poly.type
_entity_poly.pdbx_seq_one_letter_code
_entity_poly.pdbx_strand_id
1 'polypeptide(L)'
;MVRPVFYHAVIPFYLQDDFARWLATRLDELCDYRADILPTILRNDPGLRRMPPFLQRFILQEDTANTAAELIMHLAEAAKLYLEGEDVTALLINPIQRALWTEIQKALQEKSEAGEPVRRTPQPQLTWIWSLSEAELQLRLAHLHIDDPRHAPALCVWTAKGETNLAGSEVAVPLNPFRSHDKGWFVDEAIVSGGPLDGRVSVLSEGIDGENAVVLYQADVPTLPKENILFFRVRPQQDRAVWRDNSRITDGDWLISMAEGVELWGENGQVLVPSESRHVPDVLREHCGHTRAGRYELRLPVSIRQDGREILRLDRNPDEIGQPWLDGPHMENGLSDRVPPIFTGLPIALHVPFMETERLRRVTLTIRSGHTRSVFNLDELQTRGSLTRKADGECVIELGDLFAHKPGLYSVNLRRDLKALIDEPVQFAFLPGVKIRAPDPNQLYSPVNRPQAHIEGVSGMKVHVEPNQTICRPCEKGVLIEWHDLRAPECSLRLEIDGQTIPLAWPIKRIFAWVEGVDAHGILQARHRNEAVISIRGEPYQRLSWRIADDDQQREFQLNSRGQWDFKLSQDPLIDMIEQCPHTHVAVHLKVRDSEWRLFEYVRKPDVSLLRVEYDARQKRLILKAWVGHVCEGHFRLQVLDREAPTKPPRIIADFQRLEPSLSFQAELPPGDYRVQLLSRDEPVNSEWILNVPVEVPTKVPRGTSGRKIVAPEWQVVDIDHQVLEIPPFEWCFIPKGSFRMGGDPEAHNPWVGGEFDLPYDFWIAKYPVTVEQYAVFVKARGYNEYEYWVSEGWGWKAIRTKPKYWEEPRYHRPNHPVIGVAWYEAWAFAKWLDEQPGVKPPEAPYYYIVRLARECEWEKAARYPDGRKYPWGDEWDPTRLNWKRSGSGGTSSVYKHPRGENPSHGACDLAGNVWEWCLTIWQDKYQSPESENNRMMWGKELRCVRGGGWTSVRLAAFRAASRCKLEPWRQRRDLGFRVVVSKRVE
;
A
#
# COMPACT_ATOMS: atom_id res chain seq x y z
N MET A 1 4.49 80.60 -18.83
CA MET A 1 3.79 80.31 -20.10
C MET A 1 2.38 79.81 -19.77
N VAL A 2 1.46 79.79 -20.73
CA VAL A 2 0.00 79.67 -20.53
C VAL A 2 -0.45 78.22 -20.32
N ARG A 3 -1.07 77.96 -19.14
CA ARG A 3 -2.22 77.04 -18.84
C ARG A 3 -2.14 75.54 -19.25
N PRO A 4 -3.11 74.69 -18.85
CA PRO A 4 -3.92 74.66 -17.61
C PRO A 4 -3.63 73.36 -16.80
N VAL A 5 -3.60 73.29 -15.46
CA VAL A 5 -4.67 73.62 -14.49
C VAL A 5 -5.98 72.91 -14.86
N PHE A 6 -6.15 71.62 -14.53
CA PHE A 6 -7.44 70.96 -14.17
C PHE A 6 -7.30 69.41 -14.07
N TYR A 7 -6.54 68.94 -13.07
CA TYR A 7 -6.98 67.79 -12.25
C TYR A 7 -7.41 68.30 -10.87
N HIS A 8 -7.95 69.52 -10.82
CA HIS A 8 -8.45 70.18 -9.61
C HIS A 8 -9.87 69.68 -9.26
N ALA A 9 -9.96 68.37 -9.07
CA ALA A 9 -10.97 67.69 -8.26
C ALA A 9 -10.35 67.20 -6.94
N VAL A 10 -9.26 67.84 -6.49
CA VAL A 10 -8.62 67.55 -5.21
C VAL A 10 -9.53 68.11 -4.12
N ILE A 11 -10.42 67.27 -3.58
CA ILE A 11 -11.07 67.53 -2.31
C ILE A 11 -9.95 67.68 -1.28
N PRO A 12 -9.73 68.88 -0.69
CA PRO A 12 -8.64 69.13 0.23
C PRO A 12 -8.70 68.15 1.40
N PHE A 13 -7.54 67.69 1.89
CA PHE A 13 -7.45 66.63 2.91
C PHE A 13 -8.38 66.86 4.12
N TYR A 14 -8.45 68.09 4.62
CA TYR A 14 -9.32 68.48 5.75
C TYR A 14 -10.83 68.49 5.45
N LEU A 15 -11.25 68.19 4.22
CA LEU A 15 -12.64 68.09 3.76
C LEU A 15 -13.02 66.68 3.27
N GLN A 16 -12.09 65.72 3.31
CA GLN A 16 -12.32 64.36 2.79
C GLN A 16 -13.27 63.55 3.70
N ASP A 17 -13.17 63.74 5.02
CA ASP A 17 -14.02 63.13 6.05
C ASP A 17 -15.51 63.53 5.89
N ASP A 18 -15.80 64.81 5.69
CA ASP A 18 -17.17 65.30 5.43
C ASP A 18 -17.78 64.70 4.15
N PHE A 19 -16.97 64.61 3.09
CA PHE A 19 -17.39 64.01 1.82
C PHE A 19 -17.59 62.49 1.94
N ALA A 20 -16.72 61.80 2.65
CA ALA A 20 -16.81 60.38 2.91
C ALA A 20 -18.07 60.01 3.70
N ARG A 21 -18.37 60.74 4.79
CA ARG A 21 -19.61 60.53 5.56
C ARG A 21 -20.86 60.83 4.74
N TRP A 22 -20.85 61.89 3.92
CA TRP A 22 -21.98 62.21 3.03
C TRP A 22 -22.24 61.07 2.03
N LEU A 23 -21.19 60.57 1.36
CA LEU A 23 -21.29 59.47 0.40
C LEU A 23 -21.73 58.16 1.07
N ALA A 24 -21.14 57.79 2.22
CA ALA A 24 -21.52 56.59 2.99
C ALA A 24 -22.97 56.63 3.51
N THR A 25 -23.49 57.82 3.82
CA THR A 25 -24.89 58.01 4.25
C THR A 25 -25.87 57.87 3.08
N ARG A 26 -25.48 58.30 1.87
CA ARG A 26 -26.33 58.33 0.66
C ARG A 26 -26.02 57.21 -0.35
N LEU A 27 -25.21 56.23 0.04
CA LEU A 27 -24.63 55.23 -0.87
C LEU A 27 -25.66 54.56 -1.79
N ASP A 28 -26.73 54.02 -1.19
CA ASP A 28 -27.76 53.29 -1.93
C ASP A 28 -28.52 54.18 -2.91
N GLU A 29 -28.79 55.44 -2.55
CA GLU A 29 -29.45 56.42 -3.43
C GLU A 29 -28.53 56.85 -4.60
N LEU A 30 -27.22 56.93 -4.38
CA LEU A 30 -26.26 57.38 -5.40
C LEU A 30 -26.01 56.32 -6.48
N CYS A 31 -25.98 55.03 -6.12
CA CYS A 31 -25.73 53.94 -7.06
C CYS A 31 -26.81 53.73 -8.13
N ASP A 32 -28.02 54.29 -7.94
CA ASP A 32 -29.15 54.10 -8.86
C ASP A 32 -29.23 55.16 -9.98
N TYR A 33 -28.34 56.17 -9.97
CA TYR A 33 -28.28 57.23 -10.98
C TYR A 33 -27.11 57.06 -11.96
N ARG A 34 -27.16 57.77 -13.10
CA ARG A 34 -26.05 57.82 -14.07
C ARG A 34 -25.27 59.12 -13.96
N ALA A 35 -23.96 59.05 -14.23
CA ALA A 35 -23.05 60.19 -14.13
C ALA A 35 -23.46 61.41 -15.00
N ASP A 36 -24.12 61.19 -16.14
CA ASP A 36 -24.55 62.24 -17.07
C ASP A 36 -25.76 63.05 -16.58
N ILE A 37 -26.60 62.48 -15.69
CA ILE A 37 -27.77 63.17 -15.11
C ILE A 37 -27.53 63.66 -13.69
N LEU A 38 -26.57 63.06 -12.97
CA LEU A 38 -26.28 63.33 -11.56
C LEU A 38 -26.03 64.82 -11.24
N PRO A 39 -25.29 65.63 -12.05
CA PRO A 39 -25.13 67.07 -11.79
C PRO A 39 -26.46 67.85 -11.69
N THR A 40 -27.46 67.46 -12.48
CA THR A 40 -28.77 68.14 -12.50
C THR A 40 -29.61 67.77 -11.28
N ILE A 41 -29.50 66.53 -10.82
CA ILE A 41 -30.14 66.04 -9.60
C ILE A 41 -29.53 66.73 -8.37
N LEU A 42 -28.20 66.72 -8.27
CA LEU A 42 -27.46 67.27 -7.14
C LEU A 42 -27.65 68.80 -6.95
N ARG A 43 -27.89 69.57 -8.02
CA ARG A 43 -28.21 71.02 -7.92
C ARG A 43 -29.39 71.33 -6.99
N ASN A 44 -30.32 70.39 -6.82
CA ASN A 44 -31.51 70.55 -5.98
C ASN A 44 -31.43 69.75 -4.66
N ASP A 45 -30.32 69.05 -4.41
CA ASP A 45 -30.15 68.20 -3.23
C ASP A 45 -30.06 69.02 -1.92
N PRO A 46 -30.95 68.80 -0.94
CA PRO A 46 -30.94 69.54 0.32
C PRO A 46 -29.85 69.07 1.30
N GLY A 47 -29.32 67.86 1.13
CA GLY A 47 -28.22 67.30 1.91
C GLY A 47 -26.87 67.97 1.59
N LEU A 48 -26.62 68.31 0.32
CA LEU A 48 -25.41 69.06 -0.06
C LEU A 48 -25.28 70.40 0.64
N ARG A 49 -26.39 71.05 1.03
CA ARG A 49 -26.40 72.32 1.78
C ARG A 49 -25.70 72.24 3.14
N ARG A 50 -25.54 71.04 3.70
CA ARG A 50 -24.83 70.78 4.97
C ARG A 50 -23.33 70.61 4.80
N MET A 51 -22.83 70.45 3.56
CA MET A 51 -21.40 70.36 3.28
C MET A 51 -20.71 71.73 3.35
N PRO A 52 -19.38 71.80 3.54
CA PRO A 52 -18.63 73.05 3.45
C PRO A 52 -18.80 73.75 2.08
N PRO A 53 -18.91 75.10 2.02
CA PRO A 53 -19.27 75.82 0.79
C PRO A 53 -18.34 75.61 -0.42
N PHE A 54 -17.08 75.25 -0.16
CA PHE A 54 -16.10 74.95 -1.21
C PHE A 54 -16.40 73.61 -1.91
N LEU A 55 -16.81 72.59 -1.15
CA LEU A 55 -17.24 71.29 -1.67
C LEU A 55 -18.54 71.39 -2.47
N GLN A 56 -19.51 72.17 -1.97
CA GLN A 56 -20.75 72.46 -2.71
C GLN A 56 -20.45 73.08 -4.08
N ARG A 57 -19.52 74.05 -4.14
CA ARG A 57 -19.10 74.66 -5.41
C ARG A 57 -18.42 73.66 -6.33
N PHE A 58 -17.49 72.85 -5.82
CA PHE A 58 -16.83 71.82 -6.64
C PHE A 58 -17.83 70.84 -7.30
N ILE A 59 -18.84 70.38 -6.55
CA ILE A 59 -19.84 69.43 -7.04
C ILE A 59 -20.85 70.06 -8.01
N LEU A 60 -21.17 71.36 -7.85
CA LEU A 60 -22.28 72.01 -8.55
C LEU A 60 -21.90 73.05 -9.62
N GLN A 61 -20.65 73.53 -9.63
CA GLN A 61 -20.15 74.50 -10.61
C GLN A 61 -19.96 73.86 -11.99
N GLU A 62 -20.41 74.55 -13.05
CA GLU A 62 -20.52 73.97 -14.40
C GLU A 62 -19.19 73.45 -14.96
N ASP A 63 -18.07 74.09 -14.64
CA ASP A 63 -16.73 73.69 -15.09
C ASP A 63 -16.22 72.39 -14.45
N THR A 64 -16.80 71.94 -13.32
CA THR A 64 -16.30 70.80 -12.53
C THR A 64 -17.34 69.73 -12.21
N ALA A 65 -18.64 70.03 -12.36
CA ALA A 65 -19.73 69.16 -11.91
C ALA A 65 -19.75 67.78 -12.60
N ASN A 66 -19.42 67.69 -13.89
CA ASN A 66 -19.39 66.42 -14.61
C ASN A 66 -18.27 65.50 -14.08
N THR A 67 -17.06 66.03 -13.90
CA THR A 67 -15.92 65.29 -13.33
C THR A 67 -16.17 64.92 -11.86
N ALA A 68 -16.87 65.77 -11.10
CA ALA A 68 -17.31 65.45 -9.75
C ALA A 68 -18.33 64.29 -9.75
N ALA A 69 -19.28 64.28 -10.69
CA ALA A 69 -20.28 63.22 -10.82
C ALA A 69 -19.67 61.86 -11.18
N GLU A 70 -18.75 61.81 -12.16
CA GLU A 70 -18.01 60.60 -12.52
C GLU A 70 -17.23 60.04 -11.32
N LEU A 71 -16.54 60.90 -10.57
CA LEU A 71 -15.80 60.52 -9.37
C LEU A 71 -16.72 59.97 -8.25
N ILE A 72 -17.88 60.60 -8.03
CA ILE A 72 -18.86 60.16 -7.02
C ILE A 72 -19.43 58.79 -7.39
N MET A 73 -19.87 58.59 -8.63
CA MET A 73 -20.41 57.30 -9.09
C MET A 73 -19.40 56.17 -8.95
N HIS A 74 -18.16 56.40 -9.38
CA HIS A 74 -17.09 55.40 -9.34
C HIS A 74 -16.73 54.99 -7.90
N LEU A 75 -16.75 55.94 -6.96
CA LEU A 75 -16.52 55.67 -5.53
C LEU A 75 -17.75 55.03 -4.85
N ALA A 76 -18.97 55.33 -5.30
CA ALA A 76 -20.19 54.68 -4.81
C ALA A 76 -20.29 53.22 -5.26
N GLU A 77 -19.96 52.92 -6.53
CA GLU A 77 -19.94 51.53 -7.03
C GLU A 77 -18.86 50.69 -6.33
N ALA A 78 -17.68 51.26 -6.10
CA ALA A 78 -16.65 50.65 -5.24
C ALA A 78 -17.14 50.46 -3.79
N ALA A 79 -17.83 51.44 -3.20
CA ALA A 79 -18.41 51.33 -1.86
C ALA A 79 -19.42 50.17 -1.75
N LYS A 80 -20.28 49.99 -2.75
CA LYS A 80 -21.25 48.89 -2.81
C LYS A 80 -20.56 47.53 -2.89
N LEU A 81 -19.63 47.35 -3.83
CA LEU A 81 -18.88 46.09 -4.01
C LEU A 81 -18.01 45.72 -2.78
N TYR A 82 -17.46 46.71 -2.09
CA TYR A 82 -16.72 46.51 -0.83
C TYR A 82 -17.61 46.01 0.31
N LEU A 83 -18.80 46.58 0.47
CA LEU A 83 -19.80 46.10 1.43
C LEU A 83 -20.32 44.70 1.07
N GLU A 84 -20.32 44.35 -0.21
CA GLU A 84 -20.64 42.99 -0.71
C GLU A 84 -19.51 41.96 -0.45
N GLY A 85 -18.31 42.43 -0.06
CA GLY A 85 -17.16 41.61 0.32
C GLY A 85 -16.09 41.43 -0.77
N GLU A 86 -16.22 42.10 -1.91
CA GLU A 86 -15.19 42.11 -2.97
C GLU A 86 -14.06 43.12 -2.65
N ASP A 87 -12.83 42.82 -3.10
CA ASP A 87 -11.72 43.79 -3.05
C ASP A 87 -11.82 44.74 -4.25
N VAL A 88 -12.23 45.98 -3.96
CA VAL A 88 -12.45 47.04 -4.95
C VAL A 88 -11.23 47.92 -5.17
N THR A 89 -10.11 47.66 -4.48
CA THR A 89 -8.89 48.49 -4.59
C THR A 89 -8.33 48.51 -6.01
N ALA A 90 -8.59 47.45 -6.80
CA ALA A 90 -8.27 47.37 -8.22
C ALA A 90 -9.12 48.29 -9.12
N LEU A 91 -10.33 48.67 -8.69
CA LEU A 91 -11.18 49.64 -9.39
C LEU A 91 -10.70 51.09 -9.15
N LEU A 92 -9.87 51.35 -8.14
CA LEU A 92 -9.46 52.69 -7.74
C LEU A 92 -8.16 53.09 -8.41
N ILE A 93 -8.32 53.69 -9.60
CA ILE A 93 -7.25 53.90 -10.58
C ILE A 93 -6.25 54.97 -10.12
N ASN A 94 -6.70 56.04 -9.44
CA ASN A 94 -5.84 57.18 -9.09
C ASN A 94 -5.60 57.41 -7.57
N PRO A 95 -4.54 58.13 -7.17
CA PRO A 95 -4.20 58.32 -5.75
C PRO A 95 -5.24 59.11 -4.93
N ILE A 96 -5.99 60.02 -5.56
CA ILE A 96 -7.02 60.83 -4.89
C ILE A 96 -8.24 59.96 -4.59
N GLN A 97 -8.65 59.10 -5.53
CA GLN A 97 -9.66 58.06 -5.31
C GLN A 97 -9.27 57.16 -4.15
N ARG A 98 -8.00 56.73 -4.06
CA ARG A 98 -7.51 55.90 -2.93
C ARG A 98 -7.51 56.63 -1.59
N ALA A 99 -7.15 57.92 -1.56
CA ALA A 99 -7.21 58.72 -0.33
C ALA A 99 -8.66 58.92 0.16
N LEU A 100 -9.58 59.30 -0.76
CA LEU A 100 -11.00 59.41 -0.47
C LEU A 100 -11.61 58.07 -0.05
N TRP A 101 -11.18 56.99 -0.70
CA TRP A 101 -11.61 55.63 -0.39
C TRP A 101 -11.27 55.22 1.04
N THR A 102 -10.08 55.55 1.55
CA THR A 102 -9.70 55.27 2.93
C THR A 102 -10.67 55.90 3.94
N GLU A 103 -11.07 57.17 3.74
CA GLU A 103 -12.06 57.82 4.59
C GLU A 103 -13.49 57.28 4.36
N ILE A 104 -13.84 56.86 3.13
CA ILE A 104 -15.14 56.22 2.82
C ILE A 104 -15.25 54.86 3.51
N GLN A 105 -14.21 54.01 3.48
CA GLN A 105 -14.19 52.73 4.19
C GLN A 105 -14.42 52.93 5.69
N LYS A 106 -13.72 53.90 6.28
CA LYS A 106 -13.88 54.28 7.69
C LYS A 106 -15.30 54.77 8.00
N ALA A 107 -15.88 55.66 7.19
CA ALA A 107 -17.25 56.15 7.37
C ALA A 107 -18.32 55.04 7.22
N LEU A 108 -18.08 54.04 6.35
CA LEU A 108 -18.93 52.86 6.21
C LEU A 108 -18.80 51.91 7.40
N GLN A 109 -17.61 51.80 7.97
CA GLN A 109 -17.33 50.98 9.16
C GLN A 109 -17.94 51.63 10.42
N GLU A 110 -17.82 52.94 10.59
CA GLU A 110 -18.55 53.74 11.61
C GLU A 110 -20.08 53.56 11.50
N LYS A 111 -20.63 53.49 10.27
CA LYS A 111 -22.07 53.22 10.01
C LYS A 111 -22.46 51.78 10.38
N SER A 112 -21.59 50.79 10.13
CA SER A 112 -21.83 49.39 10.50
C SER A 112 -21.82 49.19 12.03
N GLU A 113 -20.91 49.86 12.75
CA GLU A 113 -20.83 49.79 14.22
C GLU A 113 -22.02 50.46 14.92
N ALA A 114 -22.71 51.38 14.23
CA ALA A 114 -23.95 51.99 14.70
C ALA A 114 -25.21 51.10 14.58
N GLY A 115 -25.09 49.89 14.01
CA GLY A 115 -26.11 48.83 14.13
C GLY A 115 -26.94 48.48 12.88
N GLU A 116 -26.58 48.97 11.68
CA GLU A 116 -27.21 48.54 10.42
C GLU A 116 -26.28 47.59 9.61
N PRO A 117 -26.72 46.36 9.25
CA PRO A 117 -25.83 45.33 8.72
C PRO A 117 -25.73 45.32 7.19
N VAL A 118 -24.50 45.17 6.65
CA VAL A 118 -24.23 44.89 5.22
C VAL A 118 -23.23 43.71 5.09
N ARG A 119 -23.19 43.03 3.94
CA ARG A 119 -23.12 41.55 3.80
C ARG A 119 -22.39 41.19 2.49
N ARG A 120 -21.56 40.14 2.31
CA ARG A 120 -21.78 38.69 2.64
C ARG A 120 -20.46 37.87 2.76
N THR A 121 -20.58 36.59 3.14
CA THR A 121 -19.56 35.52 2.98
C THR A 121 -20.09 34.42 2.03
N PRO A 122 -19.27 33.75 1.18
CA PRO A 122 -19.69 32.54 0.45
C PRO A 122 -20.22 31.46 1.40
N GLN A 123 -21.28 30.77 1.00
CA GLN A 123 -21.92 29.74 1.82
C GLN A 123 -21.21 28.38 1.68
N PRO A 124 -21.10 27.58 2.76
CA PRO A 124 -20.55 26.22 2.68
C PRO A 124 -21.38 25.33 1.75
N GLN A 125 -20.72 24.50 0.95
CA GLN A 125 -21.35 23.60 -0.03
C GLN A 125 -21.00 22.15 0.23
N LEU A 126 -22.01 21.29 0.38
CA LEU A 126 -21.86 19.84 0.50
C LEU A 126 -22.30 19.18 -0.82
N THR A 127 -21.40 18.44 -1.48
CA THR A 127 -21.61 17.91 -2.84
C THR A 127 -21.14 16.47 -2.98
N TRP A 128 -21.86 15.66 -3.77
CA TRP A 128 -21.42 14.31 -4.10
C TRP A 128 -20.24 14.31 -5.07
N ILE A 129 -19.27 13.44 -4.81
CA ILE A 129 -18.19 13.11 -5.73
C ILE A 129 -18.02 11.59 -5.82
N TRP A 130 -17.38 11.15 -6.88
CA TRP A 130 -17.04 9.76 -7.13
C TRP A 130 -15.52 9.64 -7.23
N SER A 131 -14.91 8.86 -6.35
CA SER A 131 -13.48 8.52 -6.38
C SER A 131 -13.22 7.50 -7.50
N LEU A 132 -12.45 7.86 -8.52
CA LEU A 132 -12.24 7.02 -9.70
C LEU A 132 -11.30 5.84 -9.41
N SER A 133 -10.34 5.98 -8.49
CA SER A 133 -9.44 4.91 -8.06
C SER A 133 -10.07 3.93 -7.07
N GLU A 134 -10.84 4.44 -6.12
CA GLU A 134 -11.52 3.61 -5.10
C GLU A 134 -12.85 3.03 -5.63
N ALA A 135 -13.39 3.60 -6.72
CA ALA A 135 -14.69 3.29 -7.30
C ALA A 135 -15.89 3.51 -6.34
N GLU A 136 -15.74 4.44 -5.40
CA GLU A 136 -16.72 4.76 -4.35
C GLU A 136 -17.29 6.18 -4.47
N LEU A 137 -18.49 6.38 -3.91
CA LEU A 137 -19.08 7.72 -3.70
C LEU A 137 -18.64 8.31 -2.36
N GLN A 138 -18.37 9.62 -2.37
CA GLN A 138 -17.89 10.38 -1.22
C GLN A 138 -18.58 11.76 -1.20
N LEU A 139 -18.61 12.41 -0.04
CA LEU A 139 -19.14 13.76 0.12
C LEU A 139 -18.00 14.77 0.26
N ARG A 140 -18.14 15.90 -0.44
CA ARG A 140 -17.18 16.99 -0.52
C ARG A 140 -17.81 18.26 0.08
N LEU A 141 -17.30 18.69 1.24
CA LEU A 141 -17.63 19.94 1.90
C LEU A 141 -16.61 21.01 1.47
N ALA A 142 -17.06 22.08 0.83
CA ALA A 142 -16.21 23.17 0.34
C ALA A 142 -16.68 24.54 0.84
N HIS A 143 -15.78 25.52 0.86
CA HIS A 143 -16.05 26.91 1.26
C HIS A 143 -16.62 27.05 2.68
N LEU A 144 -16.14 26.21 3.62
CA LEU A 144 -16.56 26.32 5.01
C LEU A 144 -15.85 27.49 5.68
N HIS A 145 -16.64 28.29 6.39
CA HIS A 145 -16.18 29.42 7.19
C HIS A 145 -16.83 29.36 8.58
N ILE A 146 -16.03 29.52 9.63
CA ILE A 146 -16.43 29.50 11.03
C ILE A 146 -16.08 30.86 11.66
N ASP A 147 -17.11 31.61 12.04
CA ASP A 147 -16.98 32.96 12.62
C ASP A 147 -16.36 32.98 14.03
N ASP A 148 -16.43 31.89 14.80
CA ASP A 148 -15.84 31.82 16.15
C ASP A 148 -14.33 31.56 16.09
N PRO A 149 -13.46 32.54 16.44
CA PRO A 149 -12.02 32.36 16.38
C PRO A 149 -11.47 31.43 17.48
N ARG A 150 -12.26 31.12 18.52
CA ARG A 150 -11.83 30.34 19.68
C ARG A 150 -11.80 28.83 19.43
N HIS A 151 -12.58 28.36 18.46
CA HIS A 151 -12.76 26.94 18.16
C HIS A 151 -12.33 26.66 16.72
N ALA A 152 -11.13 26.10 16.54
CA ALA A 152 -10.65 25.70 15.22
C ALA A 152 -11.38 24.44 14.72
N PRO A 153 -11.90 24.41 13.48
CA PRO A 153 -12.53 23.22 12.93
C PRO A 153 -11.47 22.15 12.62
N ALA A 154 -11.52 21.04 13.36
CA ALA A 154 -10.46 20.03 13.41
C ALA A 154 -10.87 18.68 12.81
N LEU A 155 -12.15 18.31 12.92
CA LEU A 155 -12.63 16.99 12.47
C LEU A 155 -13.96 17.14 11.73
N CYS A 156 -14.08 16.50 10.57
CA CYS A 156 -15.32 16.35 9.82
C CYS A 156 -15.83 14.92 9.99
N VAL A 157 -17.02 14.74 10.54
CA VAL A 157 -17.62 13.44 10.83
C VAL A 157 -18.93 13.25 10.07
N TRP A 158 -19.25 12.03 9.65
CA TRP A 158 -20.48 11.70 8.94
C TRP A 158 -21.21 10.57 9.67
N THR A 159 -22.35 10.90 10.28
CA THR A 159 -23.10 10.01 11.18
C THR A 159 -24.56 9.85 10.73
N ALA A 160 -25.27 8.89 11.34
CA ALA A 160 -26.72 8.74 11.14
C ALA A 160 -27.51 9.91 11.73
N LYS A 161 -28.71 10.16 11.21
CA LYS A 161 -29.53 11.30 11.63
C LYS A 161 -30.11 11.08 13.04
N GLY A 162 -29.61 11.87 13.98
CA GLY A 162 -29.96 11.76 15.40
C GLY A 162 -28.90 11.05 16.26
N GLU A 163 -27.78 10.64 15.68
CA GLU A 163 -26.62 10.18 16.45
C GLU A 163 -26.09 11.31 17.36
N THR A 164 -25.65 10.95 18.55
CA THR A 164 -25.17 11.88 19.60
C THR A 164 -23.69 11.68 19.92
N ASN A 165 -23.13 10.49 19.69
CA ASN A 165 -21.70 10.24 19.87
C ASN A 165 -20.91 10.60 18.60
N LEU A 166 -20.73 11.90 18.36
CA LEU A 166 -20.04 12.39 17.17
C LEU A 166 -18.51 12.17 17.22
N ALA A 167 -17.91 12.18 18.41
CA ALA A 167 -16.47 12.00 18.60
C ALA A 167 -15.99 10.55 18.36
N GLY A 168 -16.87 9.57 18.57
CA GLY A 168 -16.60 8.15 18.31
C GLY A 168 -16.99 7.66 16.90
N SER A 169 -17.22 8.56 15.94
CA SER A 169 -17.63 8.20 14.58
C SER A 169 -16.55 7.41 13.83
N GLU A 170 -16.90 6.25 13.27
CA GLU A 170 -16.02 5.48 12.38
C GLU A 170 -15.70 6.23 11.08
N VAL A 171 -16.61 7.11 10.64
CA VAL A 171 -16.40 8.02 9.52
C VAL A 171 -16.04 9.40 10.06
N ALA A 172 -14.73 9.65 10.14
CA ALA A 172 -14.13 10.88 10.64
C ALA A 172 -12.85 11.22 9.86
N VAL A 173 -12.73 12.46 9.39
CA VAL A 173 -11.58 12.93 8.59
C VAL A 173 -11.03 14.23 9.19
N PRO A 174 -9.71 14.34 9.45
CA PRO A 174 -9.11 15.55 9.98
C PRO A 174 -9.16 16.69 8.97
N LEU A 175 -9.33 17.91 9.47
CA LEU A 175 -9.38 19.13 8.69
C LEU A 175 -8.05 19.89 8.77
N ASN A 176 -7.69 20.56 7.67
CA ASN A 176 -6.56 21.48 7.61
C ASN A 176 -7.08 22.93 7.48
N PRO A 177 -7.55 23.55 8.58
CA PRO A 177 -8.06 24.90 8.52
C PRO A 177 -6.94 25.93 8.42
N PHE A 178 -7.23 27.05 7.75
CA PHE A 178 -6.39 28.25 7.79
C PHE A 178 -7.16 29.42 8.38
N ARG A 179 -6.44 30.37 8.98
CA ARG A 179 -7.03 31.51 9.68
C ARG A 179 -6.80 32.80 8.90
N SER A 180 -7.88 33.52 8.60
CA SER A 180 -7.78 34.91 8.15
C SER A 180 -7.62 35.81 9.38
N HIS A 181 -6.78 36.85 9.30
CA HIS A 181 -6.24 37.54 10.48
C HIS A 181 -7.29 37.89 11.56
N ASP A 182 -8.44 38.46 11.17
CA ASP A 182 -9.49 38.88 12.12
C ASP A 182 -10.88 38.26 11.84
N LYS A 183 -10.98 37.27 10.94
CA LYS A 183 -12.28 36.77 10.43
C LYS A 183 -12.59 35.31 10.75
N GLY A 184 -11.96 34.70 11.75
CA GLY A 184 -12.20 33.28 12.08
C GLY A 184 -11.52 32.27 11.13
N TRP A 185 -12.06 31.05 11.07
CA TRP A 185 -11.41 29.88 10.45
C TRP A 185 -12.04 29.50 9.12
N PHE A 186 -11.21 29.12 8.15
CA PHE A 186 -11.60 28.70 6.80
C PHE A 186 -11.11 27.28 6.52
N VAL A 187 -11.92 26.51 5.80
CA VAL A 187 -11.54 25.21 5.22
C VAL A 187 -11.92 25.23 3.75
N ASP A 188 -10.92 25.12 2.87
CA ASP A 188 -11.12 25.16 1.41
C ASP A 188 -11.98 23.98 0.94
N GLU A 189 -11.58 22.77 1.30
CA GLU A 189 -12.27 21.52 0.96
C GLU A 189 -12.00 20.42 2.02
N ALA A 190 -12.99 19.58 2.27
CA ALA A 190 -12.92 18.38 3.07
C ALA A 190 -13.73 17.26 2.39
N ILE A 191 -13.26 16.02 2.47
CA ILE A 191 -13.90 14.88 1.80
C ILE A 191 -14.08 13.73 2.81
N VAL A 192 -15.27 13.15 2.86
CA VAL A 192 -15.65 12.04 3.75
C VAL A 192 -16.35 10.92 2.95
N SER A 193 -16.11 9.66 3.29
CA SER A 193 -16.60 8.47 2.58
C SER A 193 -17.21 7.43 3.54
N GLY A 194 -18.06 6.53 3.04
CA GLY A 194 -18.57 5.38 3.80
C GLY A 194 -19.66 5.66 4.84
N GLY A 195 -20.19 6.88 4.97
CA GLY A 195 -21.28 7.19 5.90
C GLY A 195 -22.70 6.95 5.34
N PRO A 196 -23.74 7.06 6.20
CA PRO A 196 -25.12 6.75 5.82
C PRO A 196 -25.78 7.84 4.96
N LEU A 197 -26.54 7.43 3.93
CA LEU A 197 -27.13 8.32 2.91
C LEU A 197 -28.21 9.27 3.43
N ASP A 198 -28.92 8.89 4.49
CA ASP A 198 -29.90 9.72 5.21
C ASP A 198 -29.26 10.48 6.40
N GLY A 199 -27.94 10.38 6.53
CA GLY A 199 -27.14 10.91 7.62
C GLY A 199 -26.87 12.41 7.55
N ARG A 200 -25.81 12.79 8.25
CA ARG A 200 -25.46 14.17 8.56
C ARG A 200 -23.96 14.32 8.67
N VAL A 201 -23.43 15.37 8.05
CA VAL A 201 -22.04 15.80 8.15
C VAL A 201 -21.93 16.88 9.21
N SER A 202 -21.02 16.70 10.17
CA SER A 202 -20.78 17.64 11.27
C SER A 202 -19.30 17.98 11.35
N VAL A 203 -18.97 19.23 11.66
CA VAL A 203 -17.60 19.69 11.87
C VAL A 203 -17.40 20.03 13.33
N LEU A 204 -16.38 19.46 13.95
CA LEU A 204 -16.09 19.55 15.37
C LEU A 204 -14.82 20.38 15.65
N SER A 205 -14.77 21.02 16.81
CA SER A 205 -13.56 21.63 17.35
C SER A 205 -12.53 20.59 17.82
N GLU A 206 -11.28 21.00 18.06
CA GLU A 206 -10.29 20.14 18.74
C GLU A 206 -10.80 19.63 20.09
N GLY A 207 -10.59 18.34 20.35
CA GLY A 207 -11.05 17.65 21.55
C GLY A 207 -10.79 16.14 21.45
N ILE A 208 -9.52 15.73 21.57
CA ILE A 208 -9.07 14.34 21.34
C ILE A 208 -9.73 13.32 22.31
N ASP A 209 -10.20 13.78 23.47
CA ASP A 209 -10.83 12.94 24.50
C ASP A 209 -12.37 13.04 24.56
N GLY A 210 -13.03 13.53 23.51
CA GLY A 210 -14.48 13.38 23.27
C GLY A 210 -15.47 14.16 24.16
N GLU A 211 -15.11 14.54 25.39
CA GLU A 211 -16.04 15.18 26.34
C GLU A 211 -16.24 16.70 26.14
N ASN A 212 -15.42 17.36 25.31
CA ASN A 212 -15.44 18.82 25.11
C ASN A 212 -15.51 19.28 23.63
N ALA A 213 -15.76 18.37 22.67
CA ALA A 213 -15.82 18.74 21.26
C ALA A 213 -17.10 19.53 20.93
N VAL A 214 -16.96 20.76 20.41
CA VAL A 214 -18.08 21.64 20.03
C VAL A 214 -18.42 21.45 18.56
N VAL A 215 -19.70 21.30 18.22
CA VAL A 215 -20.18 21.30 16.83
C VAL A 215 -20.15 22.72 16.28
N LEU A 216 -19.31 22.96 15.27
CA LEU A 216 -19.08 24.27 14.65
C LEU A 216 -19.90 24.47 13.37
N TYR A 217 -20.14 23.39 12.63
CA TYR A 217 -20.99 23.38 11.44
C TYR A 217 -21.68 22.02 11.30
N GLN A 218 -22.87 22.00 10.70
CA GLN A 218 -23.65 20.79 10.53
C GLN A 218 -24.58 20.91 9.32
N ALA A 219 -24.60 19.89 8.46
CA ALA A 219 -25.47 19.80 7.30
C ALA A 219 -26.01 18.37 7.13
N ASP A 220 -27.28 18.26 6.74
CA ASP A 220 -27.84 16.98 6.32
C ASP A 220 -27.25 16.56 4.96
N VAL A 221 -27.07 15.26 4.75
CA VAL A 221 -26.51 14.72 3.51
C VAL A 221 -27.41 15.05 2.30
N PRO A 222 -26.87 15.55 1.17
CA PRO A 222 -27.66 15.78 -0.03
C PRO A 222 -28.27 14.47 -0.54
N THR A 223 -29.58 14.44 -0.76
CA THR A 223 -30.24 13.23 -1.27
C THR A 223 -29.83 12.97 -2.72
N LEU A 224 -29.37 11.76 -3.04
CA LEU A 224 -29.15 11.33 -4.41
C LEU A 224 -30.51 11.16 -5.12
N PRO A 225 -30.72 11.75 -6.32
CA PRO A 225 -31.96 11.53 -7.05
C PRO A 225 -32.02 10.10 -7.59
N LYS A 226 -33.24 9.54 -7.64
CA LYS A 226 -33.55 8.23 -8.24
C LYS A 226 -33.90 8.37 -9.73
N GLU A 227 -33.14 9.19 -10.43
CA GLU A 227 -33.27 9.39 -11.87
C GLU A 227 -32.57 8.26 -12.62
N ASN A 228 -33.00 7.96 -13.85
CA ASN A 228 -32.43 6.85 -14.62
C ASN A 228 -30.98 7.10 -15.09
N ILE A 229 -30.46 8.32 -14.87
CA ILE A 229 -29.15 8.82 -15.32
C ILE A 229 -28.60 9.75 -14.23
N LEU A 230 -27.30 9.67 -13.95
CA LEU A 230 -26.57 10.60 -13.10
C LEU A 230 -25.29 11.06 -13.81
N PHE A 231 -25.04 12.37 -13.79
CA PHE A 231 -23.88 12.99 -14.43
C PHE A 231 -22.86 13.42 -13.38
N PHE A 232 -21.59 13.07 -13.61
CA PHE A 232 -20.46 13.51 -12.81
C PHE A 232 -19.42 14.10 -13.75
N ARG A 233 -19.07 15.38 -13.58
CA ARG A 233 -18.02 16.02 -14.39
C ARG A 233 -16.67 15.44 -14.01
N VAL A 234 -15.93 14.90 -14.98
CA VAL A 234 -14.57 14.42 -14.73
C VAL A 234 -13.62 15.60 -14.66
N ARG A 235 -12.79 15.65 -13.61
CA ARG A 235 -11.70 16.63 -13.49
C ARG A 235 -10.44 16.01 -14.12
N PRO A 236 -9.74 16.67 -15.07
CA PRO A 236 -8.51 16.11 -15.64
C PRO A 236 -7.39 15.94 -14.59
N GLN A 237 -7.37 16.86 -13.62
CA GLN A 237 -6.30 16.99 -12.61
C GLN A 237 -6.63 16.30 -11.29
N GLN A 238 -7.79 15.66 -11.17
CA GLN A 238 -8.19 14.94 -9.97
C GLN A 238 -8.78 13.60 -10.36
N ASP A 239 -8.43 12.57 -9.60
CA ASP A 239 -8.89 11.19 -9.79
C ASP A 239 -10.33 11.00 -9.26
N ARG A 240 -11.20 11.98 -9.57
CA ARG A 240 -12.50 12.23 -8.96
C ARG A 240 -13.43 12.87 -10.00
N ALA A 241 -14.70 12.46 -10.00
CA ALA A 241 -15.75 13.11 -10.78
C ALA A 241 -16.79 13.76 -9.85
N VAL A 242 -17.20 15.00 -10.11
CA VAL A 242 -18.12 15.75 -9.23
C VAL A 242 -19.53 15.74 -9.79
N TRP A 243 -20.51 15.38 -8.96
CA TRP A 243 -21.91 15.31 -9.37
C TRP A 243 -22.41 16.67 -9.91
N ARG A 244 -23.27 16.60 -10.92
CA ARG A 244 -23.96 17.75 -11.54
C ARG A 244 -25.40 17.36 -11.86
N ASP A 245 -26.28 18.35 -11.73
CA ASP A 245 -27.61 18.30 -12.31
C ASP A 245 -27.55 18.45 -13.85
N ASN A 246 -28.68 18.18 -14.52
CA ASN A 246 -28.80 18.26 -15.97
C ASN A 246 -28.75 19.70 -16.54
N SER A 247 -28.77 20.75 -15.70
CA SER A 247 -28.75 22.16 -16.12
C SER A 247 -27.34 22.75 -16.27
N ARG A 248 -26.30 21.94 -16.01
CA ARG A 248 -24.88 22.32 -16.10
C ARG A 248 -24.05 21.36 -16.97
N ILE A 249 -24.69 20.60 -17.86
CA ILE A 249 -23.98 19.68 -18.74
C ILE A 249 -23.43 20.47 -19.93
N THR A 250 -22.10 20.55 -20.03
CA THR A 250 -21.34 21.22 -21.09
C THR A 250 -20.50 20.22 -21.89
N ASP A 251 -19.92 20.63 -23.02
CA ASP A 251 -18.99 19.78 -23.79
C ASP A 251 -17.78 19.31 -22.95
N GLY A 252 -17.29 18.10 -23.24
CA GLY A 252 -16.08 17.49 -22.66
C GLY A 252 -16.34 16.20 -21.88
N ASP A 253 -15.46 15.85 -20.95
CA ASP A 253 -15.47 14.56 -20.26
C ASP A 253 -16.50 14.46 -19.11
N TRP A 254 -17.35 13.44 -19.18
CA TRP A 254 -18.37 13.11 -18.18
C TRP A 254 -18.30 11.63 -17.79
N LEU A 255 -18.34 11.36 -16.50
CA LEU A 255 -18.65 10.04 -15.96
C LEU A 255 -20.17 9.97 -15.80
N ILE A 256 -20.81 9.08 -16.56
CA ILE A 256 -22.27 8.97 -16.59
C ILE A 256 -22.64 7.59 -16.08
N SER A 257 -23.47 7.55 -15.04
CA SER A 257 -24.07 6.32 -14.53
C SER A 257 -25.51 6.22 -15.01
N MET A 258 -25.93 5.03 -15.41
CA MET A 258 -27.22 4.80 -16.06
C MET A 258 -27.90 3.52 -15.56
N ALA A 259 -29.23 3.54 -15.56
CA ALA A 259 -30.07 2.36 -15.43
C ALA A 259 -29.99 1.44 -16.66
N GLU A 260 -30.66 0.29 -16.58
CA GLU A 260 -30.85 -0.64 -17.69
C GLU A 260 -31.76 -0.03 -18.79
N GLY A 261 -31.56 -0.41 -20.05
CA GLY A 261 -32.35 0.08 -21.20
C GLY A 261 -32.05 1.52 -21.66
N VAL A 262 -31.20 2.27 -20.96
CA VAL A 262 -30.84 3.67 -21.30
C VAL A 262 -29.67 3.75 -22.29
N GLU A 263 -29.75 4.65 -23.27
CA GLU A 263 -28.73 4.89 -24.31
C GLU A 263 -28.53 6.39 -24.58
N LEU A 264 -27.29 6.80 -24.81
CA LEU A 264 -26.90 8.14 -25.23
C LEU A 264 -26.75 8.21 -26.75
N TRP A 265 -27.28 9.25 -27.39
CA TRP A 265 -27.30 9.42 -28.84
C TRP A 265 -26.75 10.81 -29.21
N GLY A 266 -25.67 10.87 -29.99
CA GLY A 266 -25.13 12.13 -30.49
C GLY A 266 -25.98 12.74 -31.60
N GLU A 267 -25.74 14.02 -31.93
CA GLU A 267 -26.48 14.81 -32.93
C GLU A 267 -26.66 14.09 -34.28
N ASN A 268 -25.66 13.33 -34.74
CA ASN A 268 -25.68 12.56 -35.98
C ASN A 268 -26.56 11.29 -35.94
N GLY A 269 -27.29 11.04 -34.84
CA GLY A 269 -28.10 9.83 -34.67
C GLY A 269 -27.30 8.56 -34.42
N GLN A 270 -26.09 8.67 -33.86
CA GLN A 270 -25.22 7.56 -33.49
C GLN A 270 -25.26 7.31 -31.98
N VAL A 271 -25.28 6.04 -31.55
CA VAL A 271 -25.16 5.67 -30.13
C VAL A 271 -23.75 6.01 -29.64
N LEU A 272 -23.65 6.77 -28.54
CA LEU A 272 -22.39 7.09 -27.89
C LEU A 272 -21.95 5.92 -27.01
N VAL A 273 -20.72 5.47 -27.22
CA VAL A 273 -20.06 4.40 -26.47
C VAL A 273 -19.05 5.04 -25.51
N PRO A 274 -18.93 4.58 -24.25
CA PRO A 274 -17.96 5.17 -23.33
C PRO A 274 -16.53 4.85 -23.76
N SER A 275 -15.62 5.81 -23.59
CA SER A 275 -14.18 5.60 -23.79
C SER A 275 -13.58 4.67 -22.74
N GLU A 276 -14.20 4.58 -21.57
CA GLU A 276 -13.81 3.69 -20.47
C GLU A 276 -15.05 3.24 -19.68
N SER A 277 -15.16 1.95 -19.37
CA SER A 277 -16.21 1.42 -18.48
C SER A 277 -15.75 1.45 -17.02
N ARG A 278 -16.65 1.80 -16.09
CA ARG A 278 -16.35 1.90 -14.66
C ARG A 278 -17.31 1.05 -13.83
N HIS A 279 -16.82 0.53 -12.70
CA HIS A 279 -17.64 -0.18 -11.71
C HIS A 279 -18.67 0.78 -11.10
N VAL A 280 -19.94 0.37 -10.99
CA VAL A 280 -21.00 1.19 -10.37
C VAL A 280 -20.96 1.00 -8.85
N PRO A 281 -20.73 2.08 -8.06
CA PRO A 281 -20.73 2.03 -6.61
C PRO A 281 -21.99 1.35 -6.07
N ASP A 282 -21.82 0.52 -5.05
CA ASP A 282 -22.91 -0.24 -4.41
C ASP A 282 -24.11 0.67 -4.06
N VAL A 283 -23.83 1.87 -3.54
CA VAL A 283 -24.82 2.94 -3.28
C VAL A 283 -25.71 3.25 -4.48
N LEU A 284 -25.14 3.46 -5.67
CA LEU A 284 -25.90 3.78 -6.89
C LEU A 284 -26.66 2.57 -7.43
N ARG A 285 -26.07 1.38 -7.30
CA ARG A 285 -26.68 0.13 -7.74
C ARG A 285 -27.90 -0.23 -6.88
N GLU A 286 -27.78 -0.12 -5.56
CA GLU A 286 -28.77 -0.63 -4.61
C GLU A 286 -29.86 0.40 -4.26
N HIS A 287 -29.53 1.70 -4.18
CA HIS A 287 -30.50 2.74 -3.82
C HIS A 287 -31.10 3.51 -5.01
N CYS A 288 -30.36 3.62 -6.13
CA CYS A 288 -30.82 4.30 -7.34
C CYS A 288 -31.11 3.34 -8.52
N GLY A 289 -30.70 2.07 -8.47
CA GLY A 289 -30.98 1.07 -9.52
C GLY A 289 -30.07 1.17 -10.76
N HIS A 290 -28.91 1.79 -10.64
CA HIS A 290 -27.97 1.95 -11.75
C HIS A 290 -27.20 0.65 -12.01
N THR A 291 -27.08 0.25 -13.28
CA THR A 291 -26.44 -1.01 -13.67
C THR A 291 -25.16 -0.82 -14.48
N ARG A 292 -24.94 0.37 -15.05
CA ARG A 292 -23.76 0.70 -15.86
C ARG A 292 -23.20 2.07 -15.51
N ALA A 293 -21.89 2.23 -15.69
CA ALA A 293 -21.24 3.53 -15.70
C ALA A 293 -20.06 3.54 -16.67
N GLY A 294 -19.80 4.71 -17.27
CA GLY A 294 -18.67 4.89 -18.16
C GLY A 294 -18.31 6.36 -18.33
N ARG A 295 -17.07 6.60 -18.79
CA ARG A 295 -16.59 7.92 -19.20
C ARG A 295 -16.97 8.17 -20.64
N TYR A 296 -17.59 9.31 -20.91
CA TYR A 296 -18.04 9.76 -22.23
C TYR A 296 -17.47 11.14 -22.51
N GLU A 297 -16.92 11.32 -23.71
CA GLU A 297 -16.67 12.66 -24.25
C GLU A 297 -17.98 13.15 -24.89
N LEU A 298 -18.66 14.11 -24.25
CA LEU A 298 -19.90 14.67 -24.78
C LEU A 298 -19.61 15.87 -25.68
N ARG A 299 -20.31 15.89 -26.83
CA ARG A 299 -20.43 17.03 -27.74
C ARG A 299 -21.91 17.30 -27.91
N LEU A 300 -22.40 18.41 -27.36
CA LEU A 300 -23.81 18.78 -27.37
C LEU A 300 -24.21 19.33 -28.75
N PRO A 301 -25.43 19.04 -29.25
CA PRO A 301 -26.53 18.40 -28.53
C PRO A 301 -26.44 16.86 -28.43
N VAL A 302 -26.94 16.31 -27.32
CA VAL A 302 -27.05 14.85 -27.07
C VAL A 302 -28.48 14.51 -26.66
N SER A 303 -29.09 13.56 -27.38
CA SER A 303 -30.37 12.96 -27.01
C SER A 303 -30.14 11.73 -26.12
N ILE A 304 -31.00 11.52 -25.14
CA ILE A 304 -30.95 10.35 -24.26
C ILE A 304 -32.26 9.58 -24.36
N ARG A 305 -32.15 8.28 -24.60
CA ARG A 305 -33.27 7.40 -24.90
C ARG A 305 -33.34 6.26 -23.91
N GLN A 306 -34.54 5.78 -23.62
CA GLN A 306 -34.79 4.56 -22.89
C GLN A 306 -35.78 3.73 -23.70
N ASP A 307 -35.45 2.46 -23.95
CA ASP A 307 -36.27 1.52 -24.73
C ASP A 307 -36.72 2.10 -26.09
N GLY A 308 -35.81 2.85 -26.74
CA GLY A 308 -36.03 3.51 -28.04
C GLY A 308 -36.78 4.85 -27.99
N ARG A 309 -37.30 5.29 -26.84
CA ARG A 309 -38.00 6.58 -26.67
C ARG A 309 -37.07 7.64 -26.08
N GLU A 310 -37.06 8.84 -26.65
CA GLU A 310 -36.35 9.99 -26.07
C GLU A 310 -36.99 10.45 -24.75
N ILE A 311 -36.16 10.56 -23.71
CA ILE A 311 -36.57 10.92 -22.33
C ILE A 311 -35.92 12.22 -21.84
N LEU A 312 -34.74 12.58 -22.36
CA LEU A 312 -34.06 13.84 -22.09
C LEU A 312 -33.29 14.25 -23.34
N ARG A 313 -33.25 15.55 -23.63
CA ARG A 313 -32.41 16.15 -24.65
C ARG A 313 -31.56 17.22 -23.99
N LEU A 314 -30.25 17.13 -24.17
CA LEU A 314 -29.27 18.09 -23.70
C LEU A 314 -28.84 18.92 -24.91
N ASP A 315 -29.36 20.14 -25.03
CA ASP A 315 -28.98 21.08 -26.08
C ASP A 315 -27.83 21.99 -25.61
N ARG A 316 -27.01 22.48 -26.55
CA ARG A 316 -25.90 23.40 -26.22
C ARG A 316 -26.46 24.75 -25.76
N ASN A 317 -26.11 25.16 -24.54
CA ASN A 317 -26.42 26.50 -24.04
C ASN A 317 -25.40 27.53 -24.58
N PRO A 318 -25.81 28.64 -25.23
CA PRO A 318 -24.89 29.67 -25.72
C PRO A 318 -24.19 30.49 -24.61
N ASP A 319 -24.55 30.28 -23.34
CA ASP A 319 -23.86 30.82 -22.17
C ASP A 319 -22.71 29.94 -21.65
N GLU A 320 -22.63 28.68 -22.08
CA GLU A 320 -21.68 27.71 -21.54
C GLU A 320 -20.41 27.63 -22.39
N ILE A 321 -19.27 27.71 -21.71
CA ILE A 321 -17.96 27.51 -22.34
C ILE A 321 -17.56 26.04 -22.13
N GLY A 322 -17.24 25.36 -23.23
CA GLY A 322 -16.61 24.02 -23.17
C GLY A 322 -15.25 24.06 -22.47
N GLN A 323 -14.65 22.90 -22.23
CA GLN A 323 -13.42 22.84 -21.43
C GLN A 323 -12.24 23.59 -22.06
N PRO A 324 -11.70 24.65 -21.43
CA PRO A 324 -10.52 25.35 -21.90
C PRO A 324 -9.24 24.53 -21.65
N TRP A 325 -8.18 24.81 -22.42
CA TRP A 325 -6.86 24.22 -22.25
C TRP A 325 -5.74 25.25 -22.40
N LEU A 326 -4.52 24.89 -22.00
CA LEU A 326 -3.34 25.75 -22.12
C LEU A 326 -2.33 25.15 -23.11
N ASP A 327 -1.58 26.01 -23.79
CA ASP A 327 -0.49 25.63 -24.70
C ASP A 327 0.68 26.64 -24.61
N GLY A 328 1.87 26.22 -25.02
CA GLY A 328 3.07 27.06 -25.07
C GLY A 328 4.37 26.26 -25.32
N PRO A 329 5.36 26.81 -26.05
CA PRO A 329 6.56 26.09 -26.48
C PRO A 329 7.56 25.76 -25.37
N HIS A 330 7.32 26.24 -24.14
CA HIS A 330 8.15 26.01 -22.95
C HIS A 330 7.38 25.29 -21.85
N MET A 331 6.44 24.42 -22.23
CA MET A 331 5.72 23.53 -21.31
C MET A 331 6.56 22.30 -20.96
N GLU A 332 6.68 21.98 -19.67
CA GLU A 332 7.33 20.77 -19.19
C GLU A 332 6.44 19.54 -19.41
N ASN A 333 7.01 18.50 -20.03
CA ASN A 333 6.29 17.30 -20.44
C ASN A 333 6.58 16.11 -19.49
N GLY A 334 5.67 15.14 -19.45
CA GLY A 334 5.84 13.90 -18.68
C GLY A 334 5.59 14.04 -17.17
N LEU A 335 5.04 15.17 -16.71
CA LEU A 335 4.45 15.30 -15.37
C LEU A 335 3.16 14.47 -15.27
N SER A 336 2.71 14.15 -14.06
CA SER A 336 1.47 13.43 -13.81
C SER A 336 0.26 14.31 -14.12
N ASP A 337 -0.87 13.71 -14.52
CA ASP A 337 -2.12 14.44 -14.82
C ASP A 337 -2.61 15.32 -13.65
N ARG A 338 -2.22 14.98 -12.41
CA ARG A 338 -2.53 15.72 -11.17
C ARG A 338 -1.74 17.01 -10.96
N VAL A 339 -0.73 17.29 -11.79
CA VAL A 339 0.11 18.50 -11.70
C VAL A 339 -0.39 19.54 -12.72
N PRO A 340 -0.68 20.79 -12.30
CA PRO A 340 -0.99 21.87 -13.24
C PRO A 340 0.14 22.07 -14.26
N PRO A 341 -0.16 22.35 -15.54
CA PRO A 341 0.86 22.59 -16.57
C PRO A 341 1.93 23.60 -16.12
N ILE A 342 3.19 23.25 -16.33
CA ILE A 342 4.34 24.06 -15.86
C ILE A 342 5.03 24.67 -17.06
N PHE A 343 5.10 26.00 -17.07
CA PHE A 343 5.73 26.77 -18.13
C PHE A 343 7.02 27.41 -17.62
N THR A 344 8.14 27.10 -18.27
CA THR A 344 9.48 27.63 -17.94
C THR A 344 9.88 28.86 -18.77
N GLY A 345 8.99 29.29 -19.67
CA GLY A 345 9.13 30.48 -20.53
C GLY A 345 7.79 30.91 -21.15
N LEU A 346 7.83 31.97 -21.97
CA LEU A 346 6.69 32.54 -22.70
C LEU A 346 6.81 32.26 -24.21
N PRO A 347 5.72 32.28 -25.00
CA PRO A 347 4.33 32.60 -24.62
C PRO A 347 3.60 31.44 -23.92
N ILE A 348 2.50 31.78 -23.26
CA ILE A 348 1.50 30.86 -22.72
C ILE A 348 0.14 31.31 -23.26
N ALA A 349 -0.60 30.41 -23.90
CA ALA A 349 -1.90 30.68 -24.50
C ALA A 349 -3.00 29.90 -23.77
N LEU A 350 -4.09 30.59 -23.42
CA LEU A 350 -5.34 29.98 -22.98
C LEU A 350 -6.29 29.84 -24.16
N HIS A 351 -6.63 28.60 -24.49
CA HIS A 351 -7.57 28.25 -25.54
C HIS A 351 -8.96 28.04 -24.95
N VAL A 352 -9.95 28.68 -25.55
CA VAL A 352 -11.35 28.68 -25.13
C VAL A 352 -12.20 28.18 -26.31
N PRO A 353 -12.78 26.97 -26.25
CA PRO A 353 -13.34 26.27 -27.42
C PRO A 353 -14.38 27.06 -28.23
N PHE A 354 -15.20 27.89 -27.57
CA PHE A 354 -16.24 28.68 -28.22
C PHE A 354 -16.61 29.90 -27.37
N MET A 355 -16.69 31.09 -27.98
CA MET A 355 -17.30 32.27 -27.36
C MET A 355 -17.94 33.21 -28.41
N GLU A 356 -19.14 33.73 -28.11
CA GLU A 356 -19.86 34.64 -29.00
C GLU A 356 -19.33 36.08 -28.94
N THR A 357 -19.13 36.69 -30.11
CA THR A 357 -18.48 38.00 -30.29
C THR A 357 -19.20 39.17 -29.59
N GLU A 358 -20.53 39.18 -29.55
CA GLU A 358 -21.30 40.29 -28.94
C GLU A 358 -21.16 40.35 -27.40
N ARG A 359 -20.62 39.30 -26.79
CA ARG A 359 -20.62 39.10 -25.34
C ARG A 359 -19.29 39.48 -24.66
N LEU A 360 -18.19 39.58 -25.42
CA LEU A 360 -16.83 39.79 -24.90
C LEU A 360 -16.71 41.00 -23.95
N ARG A 361 -17.44 42.09 -24.24
CA ARG A 361 -17.51 43.31 -23.40
C ARG A 361 -17.96 43.09 -21.97
N ARG A 362 -18.71 42.03 -21.69
CA ARG A 362 -19.20 41.67 -20.35
C ARG A 362 -18.41 40.53 -19.72
N VAL A 363 -17.47 39.92 -20.46
CA VAL A 363 -16.63 38.84 -19.95
C VAL A 363 -15.33 39.42 -19.41
N THR A 364 -14.97 38.97 -18.22
CA THR A 364 -13.72 39.31 -17.56
C THR A 364 -12.87 38.06 -17.36
N LEU A 365 -11.58 38.18 -17.69
CA LEU A 365 -10.54 37.23 -17.33
C LEU A 365 -9.97 37.65 -15.97
N THR A 366 -10.17 36.84 -14.94
CA THR A 366 -9.51 37.00 -13.65
C THR A 366 -8.30 36.07 -13.58
N ILE A 367 -7.10 36.62 -13.42
CA ILE A 367 -5.88 35.86 -13.13
C ILE A 367 -5.50 36.09 -11.67
N ARG A 368 -5.31 35.02 -10.90
CA ARG A 368 -4.92 35.09 -9.49
C ARG A 368 -3.68 34.25 -9.20
N SER A 369 -2.74 34.79 -8.44
CA SER A 369 -1.61 34.07 -7.84
C SER A 369 -1.40 34.55 -6.40
N GLY A 370 -1.54 33.64 -5.44
CA GLY A 370 -1.58 33.96 -4.00
C GLY A 370 -2.63 35.03 -3.67
N HIS A 371 -2.17 36.17 -3.16
CA HIS A 371 -2.98 37.36 -2.86
C HIS A 371 -3.13 38.33 -4.05
N THR A 372 -2.38 38.15 -5.13
CA THR A 372 -2.45 39.04 -6.31
C THR A 372 -3.61 38.62 -7.20
N ARG A 373 -4.51 39.56 -7.53
CA ARG A 373 -5.62 39.38 -8.47
C ARG A 373 -5.55 40.45 -9.56
N SER A 374 -5.43 40.04 -10.81
CA SER A 374 -5.57 40.88 -11.99
C SER A 374 -6.89 40.57 -12.69
N VAL A 375 -7.58 41.58 -13.21
CA VAL A 375 -8.85 41.43 -13.93
C VAL A 375 -8.77 42.20 -15.25
N PHE A 376 -9.14 41.56 -16.35
CA PHE A 376 -9.08 42.10 -17.71
C PHE A 376 -10.42 41.93 -18.43
N ASN A 377 -10.85 42.94 -19.18
CA ASN A 377 -12.01 42.83 -20.07
C ASN A 377 -11.59 42.17 -21.40
N LEU A 378 -12.34 41.18 -21.90
CA LEU A 378 -11.96 40.48 -23.12
C LEU A 378 -12.04 41.35 -24.39
N ASP A 379 -12.93 42.35 -24.44
CA ASP A 379 -13.01 43.31 -25.56
C ASP A 379 -11.74 44.19 -25.62
N GLU A 380 -11.18 44.55 -24.47
CA GLU A 380 -9.90 45.26 -24.38
C GLU A 380 -8.72 44.38 -24.81
N LEU A 381 -8.69 43.11 -24.38
CA LEU A 381 -7.64 42.17 -24.80
C LEU A 381 -7.66 41.94 -26.31
N GLN A 382 -8.85 41.85 -26.92
CA GLN A 382 -9.01 41.77 -28.37
C GLN A 382 -8.49 43.05 -29.06
N THR A 383 -8.84 44.23 -28.53
CA THR A 383 -8.38 45.52 -29.07
C THR A 383 -6.86 45.68 -28.95
N ARG A 384 -6.23 45.11 -27.91
CA ARG A 384 -4.78 45.12 -27.68
C ARG A 384 -4.01 44.05 -28.49
N GLY A 385 -4.70 43.13 -29.16
CA GLY A 385 -4.10 42.01 -29.91
C GLY A 385 -3.77 40.77 -29.07
N SER A 386 -3.95 40.81 -27.74
CA SER A 386 -3.70 39.68 -26.82
C SER A 386 -4.80 38.62 -26.83
N LEU A 387 -5.89 38.82 -27.59
CA LEU A 387 -6.93 37.82 -27.84
C LEU A 387 -7.14 37.69 -29.35
N THR A 388 -6.86 36.48 -29.87
CA THR A 388 -7.08 36.09 -31.26
C THR A 388 -8.31 35.17 -31.34
N ARG A 389 -9.12 35.32 -32.40
CA ARG A 389 -10.32 34.49 -32.64
C ARG A 389 -10.17 33.71 -33.94
N LYS A 390 -10.45 32.41 -33.90
CA LYS A 390 -10.47 31.53 -35.08
C LYS A 390 -11.86 31.52 -35.74
N ALA A 391 -11.93 31.01 -36.97
CA ALA A 391 -13.15 31.01 -37.79
C ALA A 391 -14.27 30.08 -37.26
N ASP A 392 -13.92 29.10 -36.44
CA ASP A 392 -14.80 28.16 -35.73
C ASP A 392 -15.42 28.75 -34.45
N GLY A 393 -14.94 29.91 -33.99
CA GLY A 393 -15.37 30.56 -32.76
C GLY A 393 -14.49 30.33 -31.54
N GLU A 394 -13.38 29.58 -31.68
CA GLU A 394 -12.36 29.44 -30.62
C GLU A 394 -11.69 30.80 -30.34
N CYS A 395 -11.49 31.12 -29.07
CA CYS A 395 -10.71 32.27 -28.63
C CYS A 395 -9.39 31.81 -27.99
N VAL A 396 -8.28 32.38 -28.47
CA VAL A 396 -6.93 32.16 -27.95
C VAL A 396 -6.48 33.43 -27.25
N ILE A 397 -6.23 33.35 -25.95
CA ILE A 397 -5.80 34.49 -25.12
C ILE A 397 -4.34 34.30 -24.74
N GLU A 398 -3.46 35.19 -25.22
CA GLU A 398 -2.07 35.21 -24.82
C GLU A 398 -1.96 35.76 -23.40
N LEU A 399 -1.58 34.90 -22.45
CA LEU A 399 -1.53 35.25 -21.03
C LEU A 399 -0.29 36.06 -20.66
N GLY A 400 0.76 36.05 -21.50
CA GLY A 400 2.10 36.55 -21.17
C GLY A 400 2.10 37.88 -20.44
N ASP A 401 1.64 38.94 -21.10
CA ASP A 401 1.64 40.31 -20.56
C ASP A 401 0.51 40.59 -19.54
N LEU A 402 -0.32 39.59 -19.22
CA LEU A 402 -1.50 39.71 -18.36
C LEU A 402 -1.21 39.36 -16.89
N PHE A 403 0.01 38.95 -16.56
CA PHE A 403 0.43 38.73 -15.18
C PHE A 403 1.85 39.25 -14.94
N ALA A 404 2.22 39.43 -13.67
CA ALA A 404 3.45 40.11 -13.27
C ALA A 404 4.77 39.34 -13.57
N HIS A 405 4.72 38.32 -14.44
CA HIS A 405 5.81 37.39 -14.77
C HIS A 405 6.55 36.78 -13.56
N LYS A 406 5.93 36.76 -12.38
CA LYS A 406 6.52 36.20 -11.17
C LYS A 406 6.46 34.67 -11.21
N PRO A 407 7.47 33.95 -10.70
CA PRO A 407 7.32 32.53 -10.45
C PRO A 407 6.20 32.27 -9.44
N GLY A 408 5.38 31.25 -9.67
CA GLY A 408 4.24 30.95 -8.80
C GLY A 408 3.19 30.05 -9.44
N LEU A 409 2.18 29.69 -8.64
CA LEU A 409 0.97 29.02 -9.10
C LEU A 409 -0.08 30.08 -9.48
N TYR A 410 -0.69 29.90 -10.63
CA TYR A 410 -1.69 30.79 -11.22
C TYR A 410 -3.01 30.06 -11.41
N SER A 411 -4.11 30.76 -11.19
CA SER A 411 -5.47 30.31 -11.48
C SER A 411 -6.17 31.36 -12.35
N VAL A 412 -6.81 30.90 -13.43
CA VAL A 412 -7.46 31.75 -14.43
C VAL A 412 -8.95 31.41 -14.48
N ASN A 413 -9.79 32.42 -14.35
CA ASN A 413 -11.25 32.27 -14.33
C ASN A 413 -11.93 33.24 -15.30
N LEU A 414 -12.95 32.76 -16.01
CA LEU A 414 -13.80 33.56 -16.90
C LEU A 414 -15.13 33.84 -16.22
N ARG A 415 -15.44 35.13 -16.00
CA ARG A 415 -16.70 35.58 -15.37
C ARG A 415 -17.45 36.55 -16.28
N ARG A 416 -18.77 36.43 -16.35
CA ARG A 416 -19.67 37.36 -17.05
C ARG A 416 -20.81 37.72 -16.13
N ASP A 417 -21.04 39.02 -15.92
CA ASP A 417 -22.08 39.51 -15.01
C ASP A 417 -22.01 38.81 -13.63
N LEU A 418 -20.78 38.68 -13.09
CA LEU A 418 -20.38 37.94 -11.88
C LEU A 418 -20.60 36.40 -11.90
N LYS A 419 -21.34 35.84 -12.85
CA LYS A 419 -21.48 34.38 -13.05
C LYS A 419 -20.19 33.79 -13.63
N ALA A 420 -19.71 32.67 -13.09
CA ALA A 420 -18.62 31.91 -13.69
C ALA A 420 -19.11 31.25 -15.00
N LEU A 421 -18.34 31.39 -16.08
CA LEU A 421 -18.62 30.76 -17.38
C LEU A 421 -17.86 29.45 -17.59
N ILE A 422 -16.80 29.23 -16.81
CA ILE A 422 -16.14 27.94 -16.66
C ILE A 422 -16.40 27.41 -15.26
N ASP A 423 -16.73 26.12 -15.17
CA ASP A 423 -17.12 25.46 -13.91
C ASP A 423 -16.01 25.54 -12.85
N GLU A 424 -14.75 25.47 -13.29
CA GLU A 424 -13.55 25.47 -12.45
C GLU A 424 -12.45 26.33 -13.09
N PRO A 425 -11.63 27.04 -12.29
CA PRO A 425 -10.55 27.87 -12.81
C PRO A 425 -9.42 27.02 -13.38
N VAL A 426 -8.88 27.42 -14.53
CA VAL A 426 -7.72 26.78 -15.16
C VAL A 426 -6.48 27.11 -14.35
N GLN A 427 -5.73 26.09 -13.91
CA GLN A 427 -4.50 26.27 -13.14
C GLN A 427 -3.24 26.01 -13.98
N PHE A 428 -2.18 26.76 -13.71
CA PHE A 428 -0.83 26.52 -14.25
C PHE A 428 0.25 27.06 -13.31
N ALA A 429 1.46 26.54 -13.41
CA ALA A 429 2.63 27.11 -12.74
C ALA A 429 3.53 27.82 -13.75
N PHE A 430 4.07 28.98 -13.37
CA PHE A 430 5.11 29.67 -14.13
C PHE A 430 6.42 29.61 -13.35
N LEU A 431 7.50 29.14 -13.98
CA LEU A 431 8.82 28.96 -13.38
C LEU A 431 9.92 29.44 -14.36
N PRO A 432 9.99 30.75 -14.63
CA PRO A 432 10.89 31.31 -15.65
C PRO A 432 12.36 30.99 -15.35
N GLY A 433 13.05 30.40 -16.32
CA GLY A 433 14.48 30.09 -16.23
C GLY A 433 14.84 28.86 -15.38
N VAL A 434 13.85 28.20 -14.76
CA VAL A 434 14.04 26.86 -14.19
C VAL A 434 14.13 25.85 -15.33
N LYS A 435 14.99 24.84 -15.21
CA LYS A 435 14.98 23.69 -16.14
C LYS A 435 14.78 22.42 -15.35
N ILE A 436 13.81 21.62 -15.77
CA ILE A 436 13.44 20.38 -15.11
C ILE A 436 13.88 19.22 -16.00
N ARG A 437 14.81 18.39 -15.52
CA ARG A 437 15.10 17.08 -16.12
C ARG A 437 14.42 16.03 -15.28
N ALA A 438 13.32 15.48 -15.80
CA ALA A 438 12.59 14.38 -15.21
C ALA A 438 13.46 13.11 -15.13
N PRO A 439 13.10 12.13 -14.26
CA PRO A 439 13.62 10.77 -14.37
C PRO A 439 13.34 10.19 -15.76
N ASP A 440 14.32 9.48 -16.36
CA ASP A 440 14.19 8.91 -17.70
C ASP A 440 12.96 7.97 -17.82
N PRO A 441 11.91 8.36 -18.57
CA PRO A 441 10.71 7.56 -18.72
C PRO A 441 10.93 6.28 -19.55
N ASN A 442 12.15 6.02 -20.02
CA ASN A 442 12.58 4.80 -20.67
C ASN A 442 13.46 3.85 -19.80
N GLN A 443 13.93 4.29 -18.63
CA GLN A 443 14.84 3.53 -17.75
C GLN A 443 14.09 2.68 -16.69
N LEU A 444 14.55 1.46 -16.38
CA LEU A 444 13.99 0.63 -15.30
C LEU A 444 14.74 0.89 -13.97
N TYR A 445 14.05 0.83 -12.84
CA TYR A 445 14.57 1.31 -11.55
C TYR A 445 14.63 0.25 -10.44
N SER A 446 15.61 0.40 -9.55
CA SER A 446 15.88 -0.47 -8.40
C SER A 446 16.59 0.32 -7.28
N PRO A 447 16.86 -0.26 -6.09
CA PRO A 447 17.63 0.42 -5.03
C PRO A 447 19.06 0.80 -5.44
N VAL A 448 19.60 0.09 -6.44
CA VAL A 448 20.94 0.31 -7.01
C VAL A 448 20.88 1.28 -8.19
N ASN A 449 19.80 1.25 -8.98
CA ASN A 449 19.54 2.20 -10.07
C ASN A 449 18.29 3.04 -9.77
N ARG A 450 18.45 4.10 -8.97
CA ARG A 450 17.36 4.93 -8.47
C ARG A 450 16.87 5.94 -9.52
N PRO A 451 15.57 6.32 -9.54
CA PRO A 451 15.13 7.45 -10.33
C PRO A 451 15.75 8.74 -9.80
N GLN A 452 16.17 9.60 -10.72
CA GLN A 452 16.82 10.87 -10.43
C GLN A 452 16.14 12.00 -11.21
N ALA A 453 15.89 13.13 -10.57
CA ALA A 453 15.50 14.38 -11.23
C ALA A 453 16.57 15.44 -11.00
N HIS A 454 16.84 16.26 -12.01
CA HIS A 454 17.80 17.36 -11.91
C HIS A 454 17.09 18.68 -12.23
N ILE A 455 17.05 19.59 -11.25
CA ILE A 455 16.37 20.87 -11.38
C ILE A 455 17.41 22.00 -11.31
N GLU A 456 17.61 22.67 -12.44
CA GLU A 456 18.50 23.83 -12.58
C GLU A 456 17.72 25.13 -12.36
N GLY A 457 18.37 26.17 -11.84
CA GLY A 457 17.77 27.52 -11.74
C GLY A 457 16.93 27.81 -10.48
N VAL A 458 16.85 26.87 -9.53
CA VAL A 458 16.08 27.00 -8.26
C VAL A 458 16.71 27.92 -7.19
N SER A 459 17.54 28.88 -7.58
CA SER A 459 18.22 29.78 -6.65
C SER A 459 17.22 30.68 -5.90
N GLY A 460 17.11 30.51 -4.58
CA GLY A 460 16.13 31.21 -3.74
C GLY A 460 14.79 30.48 -3.54
N MET A 461 14.58 29.35 -4.20
CA MET A 461 13.41 28.48 -3.96
C MET A 461 13.75 27.47 -2.85
N LYS A 462 12.77 27.08 -2.03
CA LYS A 462 12.93 25.94 -1.13
C LYS A 462 12.40 24.68 -1.79
N VAL A 463 13.22 23.64 -1.86
CA VAL A 463 12.83 22.33 -2.35
C VAL A 463 12.40 21.48 -1.16
N HIS A 464 11.11 21.16 -1.08
CA HIS A 464 10.55 20.23 -0.10
C HIS A 464 10.48 18.83 -0.71
N VAL A 465 11.20 17.91 -0.08
CA VAL A 465 11.19 16.48 -0.39
C VAL A 465 10.83 15.69 0.86
N GLU A 466 10.25 14.51 0.69
CA GLU A 466 9.87 13.65 1.82
C GLU A 466 11.13 13.12 2.53
N PRO A 467 11.42 13.48 3.80
CA PRO A 467 12.75 13.31 4.39
C PRO A 467 13.27 11.87 4.47
N ASN A 468 12.36 10.89 4.47
CA ASN A 468 12.67 9.47 4.56
C ASN A 468 12.68 8.76 3.19
N GLN A 469 12.33 9.46 2.11
CA GLN A 469 12.12 8.89 0.78
C GLN A 469 13.06 9.47 -0.30
N THR A 470 13.72 10.59 -0.03
CA THR A 470 14.48 11.32 -1.06
C THR A 470 15.81 11.90 -0.53
N ILE A 471 16.89 11.84 -1.32
CA ILE A 471 18.15 12.54 -1.08
C ILE A 471 18.19 13.74 -2.02
N CYS A 472 18.35 14.92 -1.42
CA CYS A 472 18.53 16.18 -2.11
C CYS A 472 20.03 16.54 -2.04
N ARG A 473 20.73 16.53 -3.18
CA ARG A 473 22.15 16.94 -3.27
C ARG A 473 22.25 18.25 -4.05
N PRO A 474 22.89 19.31 -3.51
CA PRO A 474 23.21 20.48 -4.31
C PRO A 474 24.24 20.13 -5.40
N CYS A 475 24.10 20.71 -6.58
CA CYS A 475 25.06 20.63 -7.68
C CYS A 475 25.44 22.05 -8.16
N GLU A 476 26.41 22.17 -9.07
CA GLU A 476 26.93 23.48 -9.51
C GLU A 476 25.89 24.46 -10.09
N LYS A 477 24.72 23.98 -10.54
CA LYS A 477 23.69 24.79 -11.21
C LYS A 477 22.26 24.57 -10.67
N GLY A 478 22.10 23.85 -9.56
CA GLY A 478 20.79 23.44 -9.07
C GLY A 478 20.82 22.35 -8.03
N VAL A 479 19.84 21.44 -8.11
CA VAL A 479 19.63 20.34 -7.17
C VAL A 479 19.43 19.03 -7.93
N LEU A 480 20.15 17.98 -7.50
CA LEU A 480 19.91 16.59 -7.88
C LEU A 480 19.05 15.93 -6.80
N ILE A 481 18.00 15.24 -7.22
CA ILE A 481 16.99 14.65 -6.35
C ILE A 481 16.91 13.16 -6.69
N GLU A 482 17.19 12.31 -5.71
CA GLU A 482 17.18 10.85 -5.86
C GLU A 482 16.16 10.23 -4.91
N TRP A 483 15.23 9.41 -5.41
CA TRP A 483 14.26 8.72 -4.55
C TRP A 483 14.73 7.30 -4.19
N HIS A 484 14.52 6.89 -2.94
CA HIS A 484 14.90 5.55 -2.42
C HIS A 484 13.67 4.68 -2.16
N ASP A 485 12.59 5.32 -1.74
CA ASP A 485 11.31 4.66 -1.48
C ASP A 485 10.46 4.71 -2.74
N LEU A 486 10.38 3.57 -3.42
CA LEU A 486 9.71 3.42 -4.72
C LEU A 486 8.35 2.72 -4.58
N ARG A 487 7.75 2.81 -3.39
CA ARG A 487 6.40 2.25 -3.10
C ARG A 487 5.27 3.10 -3.69
N ALA A 488 5.51 4.39 -3.92
CA ALA A 488 4.55 5.29 -4.55
C ALA A 488 4.60 5.16 -6.10
N PRO A 489 3.45 5.28 -6.81
CA PRO A 489 3.40 5.21 -8.27
C PRO A 489 3.95 6.46 -8.98
N GLU A 490 4.25 7.51 -8.22
CA GLU A 490 4.71 8.81 -8.69
C GLU A 490 5.93 9.25 -7.87
N CYS A 491 6.99 9.74 -8.52
CA CYS A 491 8.04 10.48 -7.81
C CYS A 491 7.60 11.94 -7.70
N SER A 492 7.24 12.37 -6.50
CA SER A 492 6.77 13.74 -6.22
C SER A 492 7.73 14.54 -5.37
N LEU A 493 7.66 15.86 -5.51
CA LEU A 493 8.27 16.86 -4.62
C LEU A 493 7.48 18.17 -4.68
N ARG A 494 7.80 19.12 -3.80
CA ARG A 494 7.15 20.44 -3.78
C ARG A 494 8.20 21.54 -3.82
N LEU A 495 7.99 22.55 -4.67
CA LEU A 495 8.77 23.79 -4.66
C LEU A 495 7.98 24.85 -3.89
N GLU A 496 8.57 25.42 -2.83
CA GLU A 496 8.00 26.60 -2.15
C GLU A 496 8.68 27.88 -2.71
N ILE A 497 7.85 28.79 -3.20
CA ILE A 497 8.25 30.11 -3.71
C ILE A 497 7.24 31.17 -3.26
N ASP A 498 7.71 32.25 -2.62
CA ASP A 498 6.89 33.35 -2.10
C ASP A 498 5.66 32.88 -1.29
N GLY A 499 5.82 31.82 -0.50
CA GLY A 499 4.75 31.21 0.32
C GLY A 499 3.75 30.33 -0.46
N GLN A 500 3.91 30.20 -1.78
CA GLN A 500 3.12 29.30 -2.62
C GLN A 500 3.82 27.96 -2.77
N THR A 501 3.04 26.87 -2.83
CA THR A 501 3.55 25.51 -3.03
C THR A 501 3.21 25.02 -4.44
N ILE A 502 4.23 24.75 -5.25
CA ILE A 502 4.10 24.19 -6.60
C ILE A 502 4.42 22.69 -6.53
N PRO A 503 3.45 21.79 -6.81
CA PRO A 503 3.71 20.37 -6.87
C PRO A 503 4.44 20.01 -8.17
N LEU A 504 5.49 19.19 -8.09
CA LEU A 504 6.00 18.42 -9.22
C LEU A 504 5.78 16.95 -8.93
N ALA A 505 5.34 16.18 -9.92
CA ALA A 505 5.23 14.73 -9.83
C ALA A 505 5.37 14.11 -11.21
N TRP A 506 6.13 13.03 -11.32
CA TRP A 506 6.30 12.24 -12.54
C TRP A 506 5.69 10.85 -12.34
N PRO A 507 4.79 10.39 -13.23
CA PRO A 507 4.18 9.09 -13.15
C PRO A 507 5.18 8.05 -13.64
N ILE A 508 5.58 7.12 -12.77
CA ILE A 508 6.57 6.11 -13.15
C ILE A 508 5.83 4.80 -13.44
N LYS A 509 5.33 4.71 -14.68
CA LYS A 509 4.60 3.55 -15.24
C LYS A 509 5.54 2.35 -15.52
N ARG A 510 6.34 1.94 -14.53
CA ARG A 510 7.48 1.04 -14.73
C ARG A 510 7.64 0.02 -13.62
N ILE A 511 8.38 -1.04 -13.94
CA ILE A 511 8.72 -2.05 -12.96
C ILE A 511 9.85 -1.55 -12.07
N PHE A 512 9.51 -1.37 -10.80
CA PHE A 512 10.44 -1.23 -9.70
C PHE A 512 10.57 -2.58 -9.02
N ALA A 513 11.78 -3.02 -8.74
CA ALA A 513 12.00 -4.22 -7.94
C ALA A 513 13.11 -3.98 -6.91
N TRP A 514 12.85 -4.34 -5.67
CA TRP A 514 13.84 -4.30 -4.58
C TRP A 514 13.73 -5.51 -3.67
N VAL A 515 14.81 -5.71 -2.91
CA VAL A 515 14.90 -6.72 -1.86
C VAL A 515 15.39 -6.02 -0.60
N GLU A 516 14.58 -6.04 0.45
CA GLU A 516 14.99 -5.62 1.79
C GLU A 516 15.77 -6.77 2.45
N GLY A 517 16.74 -6.47 3.31
CA GLY A 517 17.59 -7.48 3.96
C GLY A 517 18.85 -7.92 3.18
N VAL A 518 19.11 -7.33 2.01
CA VAL A 518 20.42 -7.44 1.32
C VAL A 518 21.45 -6.47 1.90
N ASP A 519 22.74 -6.78 1.73
CA ASP A 519 23.82 -5.86 2.09
C ASP A 519 23.98 -4.70 1.07
N ALA A 520 24.96 -3.81 1.32
CA ALA A 520 25.24 -2.66 0.45
C ALA A 520 25.70 -3.03 -0.98
N HIS A 521 26.03 -4.29 -1.24
CA HIS A 521 26.43 -4.82 -2.56
C HIS A 521 25.29 -5.58 -3.25
N GLY A 522 24.13 -5.73 -2.61
CA GLY A 522 22.99 -6.51 -3.10
C GLY A 522 23.11 -8.02 -2.83
N ILE A 523 23.91 -8.42 -1.83
CA ILE A 523 24.13 -9.82 -1.45
C ILE A 523 23.20 -10.19 -0.29
N LEU A 524 22.44 -11.28 -0.45
CA LEU A 524 21.62 -11.91 0.58
C LEU A 524 22.30 -13.18 1.09
N GLN A 525 22.67 -13.19 2.37
CA GLN A 525 23.14 -14.41 3.05
C GLN A 525 21.94 -15.28 3.44
N ALA A 526 22.04 -16.59 3.23
CA ALA A 526 20.94 -17.54 3.50
C ALA A 526 20.34 -17.44 4.92
N ARG A 527 21.13 -17.09 5.93
CA ARG A 527 20.65 -16.87 7.31
C ARG A 527 19.61 -15.74 7.43
N HIS A 528 19.62 -14.76 6.53
CA HIS A 528 18.68 -13.64 6.50
C HIS A 528 17.48 -13.86 5.55
N ARG A 529 17.33 -15.05 4.93
CA ARG A 529 16.24 -15.35 3.96
C ARG A 529 14.81 -15.17 4.51
N ASN A 530 14.65 -15.30 5.83
CA ASN A 530 13.38 -15.16 6.53
C ASN A 530 13.01 -13.69 6.82
N GLU A 531 14.01 -12.82 6.84
CA GLU A 531 13.89 -11.38 7.07
C GLU A 531 13.74 -10.62 5.74
N ALA A 532 14.29 -11.19 4.65
CA ALA A 532 14.24 -10.58 3.33
C ALA A 532 12.82 -10.46 2.77
N VAL A 533 12.47 -9.26 2.30
CA VAL A 533 11.20 -8.94 1.63
C VAL A 533 11.50 -8.55 0.19
N ILE A 534 10.85 -9.22 -0.75
CA ILE A 534 10.88 -8.86 -2.17
C ILE A 534 9.63 -8.04 -2.45
N SER A 535 9.85 -6.84 -2.96
CA SER A 535 8.80 -5.90 -3.32
C SER A 535 8.98 -5.45 -4.75
N ILE A 536 7.90 -5.58 -5.52
CA ILE A 536 7.84 -5.18 -6.93
C ILE A 536 6.60 -4.29 -7.11
N ARG A 537 6.76 -3.22 -7.88
CA ARG A 537 5.70 -2.32 -8.33
C ARG A 537 5.74 -2.25 -9.85
N GLY A 538 4.60 -2.04 -10.51
CA GLY A 538 4.48 -1.97 -11.96
C GLY A 538 3.04 -1.70 -12.40
N GLU A 539 2.70 -2.03 -13.64
CA GLU A 539 1.32 -1.88 -14.13
C GLU A 539 0.39 -2.97 -13.53
N PRO A 540 -0.89 -2.68 -13.29
CA PRO A 540 -1.88 -3.69 -12.91
C PRO A 540 -1.85 -4.89 -13.85
N TYR A 541 -1.81 -6.10 -13.29
CA TYR A 541 -1.76 -7.36 -14.06
C TYR A 541 -0.57 -7.50 -15.03
N GLN A 542 0.51 -6.73 -14.87
CA GLN A 542 1.72 -6.89 -15.67
C GLN A 542 2.35 -8.27 -15.42
N ARG A 543 2.78 -8.95 -16.50
CA ARG A 543 3.51 -10.23 -16.42
C ARG A 543 5.02 -9.99 -16.34
N LEU A 544 5.66 -10.76 -15.48
CA LEU A 544 7.10 -10.76 -15.24
C LEU A 544 7.60 -12.21 -15.20
N SER A 545 8.91 -12.40 -15.19
CA SER A 545 9.48 -13.70 -14.85
C SER A 545 10.76 -13.58 -14.01
N TRP A 546 10.86 -14.45 -13.02
CA TRP A 546 12.09 -14.77 -12.32
C TRP A 546 13.00 -15.57 -13.23
N ARG A 547 14.31 -15.33 -13.15
CA ARG A 547 15.34 -16.08 -13.86
C ARG A 547 16.55 -16.29 -12.97
N ILE A 548 17.06 -17.52 -12.90
CA ILE A 548 18.34 -17.83 -12.24
C ILE A 548 19.40 -17.90 -13.33
N ALA A 549 20.41 -17.03 -13.25
CA ALA A 549 21.41 -16.91 -14.31
C ALA A 549 22.31 -18.16 -14.42
N ASP A 550 22.57 -18.82 -13.28
CA ASP A 550 23.53 -19.92 -13.19
C ASP A 550 22.98 -21.30 -13.65
N ASP A 551 21.65 -21.47 -13.68
CA ASP A 551 20.97 -22.74 -14.00
C ASP A 551 19.86 -22.59 -15.07
N ASP A 552 19.81 -21.43 -15.74
CA ASP A 552 18.85 -21.02 -16.79
C ASP A 552 17.35 -21.15 -16.42
N GLN A 553 17.02 -21.52 -15.18
CA GLN A 553 15.63 -21.69 -14.71
C GLN A 553 14.85 -20.37 -14.80
N GLN A 554 13.65 -20.42 -15.38
CA GLN A 554 12.75 -19.27 -15.50
C GLN A 554 11.34 -19.62 -14.99
N ARG A 555 10.68 -18.67 -14.32
CA ARG A 555 9.31 -18.84 -13.80
C ARG A 555 8.51 -17.55 -13.96
N GLU A 556 7.38 -17.62 -14.64
CA GLU A 556 6.47 -16.48 -14.80
C GLU A 556 5.63 -16.21 -13.55
N PHE A 557 5.29 -14.94 -13.35
CA PHE A 557 4.30 -14.47 -12.37
C PHE A 557 3.64 -13.17 -12.87
N GLN A 558 2.64 -12.68 -12.14
CA GLN A 558 1.84 -11.53 -12.53
C GLN A 558 1.56 -10.61 -11.34
N LEU A 559 1.70 -9.29 -11.52
CA LEU A 559 1.36 -8.32 -10.49
C LEU A 559 -0.15 -8.32 -10.21
N ASN A 560 -0.54 -7.92 -9.00
CA ASN A 560 -1.96 -7.85 -8.62
C ASN A 560 -2.71 -6.70 -9.33
N SER A 561 -3.99 -6.53 -9.00
CA SER A 561 -4.87 -5.48 -9.54
C SER A 561 -4.41 -4.04 -9.23
N ARG A 562 -3.50 -3.86 -8.27
CA ARG A 562 -2.87 -2.57 -7.91
C ARG A 562 -1.47 -2.41 -8.50
N GLY A 563 -1.00 -3.36 -9.31
CA GLY A 563 0.37 -3.36 -9.85
C GLY A 563 1.43 -3.66 -8.80
N GLN A 564 1.12 -4.49 -7.80
CA GLN A 564 2.01 -4.79 -6.66
C GLN A 564 2.29 -6.29 -6.53
N TRP A 565 3.46 -6.62 -5.99
CA TRP A 565 3.88 -7.95 -5.56
C TRP A 565 4.79 -7.75 -4.33
N ASP A 566 4.34 -8.19 -3.15
CA ASP A 566 5.07 -8.04 -1.88
C ASP A 566 5.07 -9.37 -1.15
N PHE A 567 6.22 -10.03 -1.08
CA PHE A 567 6.37 -11.33 -0.43
C PHE A 567 7.69 -11.38 0.33
N LYS A 568 7.70 -12.00 1.52
CA LYS A 568 8.97 -12.44 2.11
C LYS A 568 9.59 -13.46 1.17
N LEU A 569 10.90 -13.42 0.95
CA LEU A 569 11.57 -14.40 0.09
C LEU A 569 11.25 -15.83 0.56
N SER A 570 11.28 -16.08 1.88
CA SER A 570 10.86 -17.35 2.49
C SER A 570 9.41 -17.79 2.23
N GLN A 571 8.55 -16.94 1.65
CA GLN A 571 7.16 -17.23 1.28
C GLN A 571 6.93 -17.16 -0.24
N ASP A 572 7.86 -16.57 -1.00
CA ASP A 572 7.77 -16.46 -2.46
C ASP A 572 8.29 -17.75 -3.11
N PRO A 573 7.58 -18.35 -4.09
CA PRO A 573 8.04 -19.54 -4.79
C PRO A 573 9.36 -19.39 -5.59
N LEU A 574 9.94 -18.19 -5.64
CA LEU A 574 11.33 -17.93 -6.03
C LEU A 574 12.34 -18.64 -5.11
N ILE A 575 12.10 -18.76 -3.80
CA ILE A 575 13.05 -19.44 -2.90
C ILE A 575 13.18 -20.92 -3.25
N ASP A 576 12.10 -21.58 -3.67
CA ASP A 576 12.14 -22.94 -4.18
C ASP A 576 13.11 -23.06 -5.37
N MET A 577 13.13 -22.08 -6.28
CA MET A 577 14.05 -22.07 -7.43
C MET A 577 15.50 -21.86 -6.98
N ILE A 578 15.73 -20.87 -6.10
CA ILE A 578 17.07 -20.54 -5.59
C ILE A 578 17.67 -21.73 -4.85
N GLU A 579 16.87 -22.42 -4.04
CA GLU A 579 17.35 -23.57 -3.28
C GLU A 579 17.52 -24.83 -4.16
N GLN A 580 16.77 -24.96 -5.25
CA GLN A 580 16.94 -26.05 -6.24
C GLN A 580 18.27 -25.94 -7.00
N CYS A 581 18.85 -24.74 -7.07
CA CYS A 581 20.14 -24.50 -7.71
C CYS A 581 21.29 -25.25 -6.99
N PRO A 582 22.16 -25.97 -7.72
CA PRO A 582 23.30 -26.68 -7.13
C PRO A 582 24.42 -25.73 -6.67
N HIS A 583 24.43 -24.48 -7.11
CA HIS A 583 25.49 -23.53 -6.80
C HIS A 583 25.38 -22.91 -5.40
N THR A 584 26.51 -22.67 -4.73
CA THR A 584 26.53 -21.98 -3.42
C THR A 584 26.28 -20.47 -3.52
N HIS A 585 26.31 -19.94 -4.74
CA HIS A 585 26.18 -18.54 -5.11
C HIS A 585 25.24 -18.48 -6.32
N VAL A 586 24.15 -17.73 -6.21
CA VAL A 586 23.07 -17.74 -7.19
C VAL A 586 22.71 -16.30 -7.56
N ALA A 587 22.86 -15.92 -8.82
CA ALA A 587 22.44 -14.61 -9.33
C ALA A 587 20.96 -14.66 -9.74
N VAL A 588 20.14 -13.86 -9.07
CA VAL A 588 18.69 -13.80 -9.29
C VAL A 588 18.36 -12.60 -10.16
N HIS A 589 17.78 -12.87 -11.32
CA HIS A 589 17.40 -11.88 -12.32
C HIS A 589 15.88 -11.72 -12.38
N LEU A 590 15.42 -10.50 -12.69
CA LEU A 590 14.04 -10.21 -13.04
C LEU A 590 13.98 -9.85 -14.53
N LYS A 591 13.00 -10.41 -15.24
CA LYS A 591 12.85 -10.25 -16.70
C LYS A 591 11.46 -9.75 -17.06
N VAL A 592 11.42 -8.75 -17.93
CA VAL A 592 10.25 -8.00 -18.39
C VAL A 592 10.36 -7.79 -19.88
N ARG A 593 9.53 -8.49 -20.67
CA ARG A 593 9.63 -8.52 -22.15
C ARG A 593 11.08 -8.85 -22.56
N ASP A 594 11.71 -8.01 -23.37
CA ASP A 594 13.08 -8.19 -23.87
C ASP A 594 14.17 -7.61 -22.93
N SER A 595 13.79 -7.10 -21.75
CA SER A 595 14.71 -6.54 -20.75
C SER A 595 14.90 -7.47 -19.55
N GLU A 596 16.15 -7.66 -19.13
CA GLU A 596 16.54 -8.52 -18.01
C GLU A 596 17.63 -7.83 -17.18
N TRP A 597 17.56 -7.95 -15.85
CA TRP A 597 18.60 -7.42 -14.96
C TRP A 597 18.74 -8.25 -13.68
N ARG A 598 19.94 -8.26 -13.09
CA ARG A 598 20.23 -8.84 -11.78
C ARG A 598 19.55 -8.00 -10.68
N LEU A 599 18.72 -8.65 -9.87
CA LEU A 599 18.04 -8.03 -8.74
C LEU A 599 18.88 -8.14 -7.46
N PHE A 600 19.40 -9.34 -7.15
CA PHE A 600 20.26 -9.61 -6.01
C PHE A 600 21.11 -10.88 -6.24
N GLU A 601 22.08 -11.11 -5.38
CA GLU A 601 22.84 -12.37 -5.31
C GLU A 601 22.51 -13.11 -4.02
N TYR A 602 22.27 -14.41 -4.09
CA TYR A 602 22.01 -15.26 -2.94
C TYR A 602 23.23 -16.14 -2.62
N VAL A 603 23.71 -16.08 -1.39
CA VAL A 603 24.86 -16.85 -0.92
C VAL A 603 24.41 -17.80 0.19
N ARG A 604 24.51 -19.11 -0.06
CA ARG A 604 24.32 -20.12 0.99
C ARG A 604 25.64 -20.50 1.63
N LYS A 605 25.66 -20.55 2.95
CA LYS A 605 26.61 -21.43 3.64
C LYS A 605 26.17 -22.87 3.36
N PRO A 606 27.02 -23.73 2.78
CA PRO A 606 26.63 -25.10 2.50
C PRO A 606 26.44 -25.86 3.82
N ASP A 607 25.30 -26.52 3.96
CA ASP A 607 24.99 -27.33 5.14
C ASP A 607 25.70 -28.69 5.04
N VAL A 608 26.83 -28.76 5.74
CA VAL A 608 27.73 -29.89 5.80
C VAL A 608 27.89 -30.22 7.27
N SER A 609 27.71 -31.47 7.65
CA SER A 609 28.11 -32.01 8.94
C SER A 609 29.14 -33.11 8.67
N LEU A 610 30.39 -32.90 9.05
CA LEU A 610 31.37 -33.98 9.03
C LEU A 610 30.90 -35.08 9.99
N LEU A 611 30.86 -36.32 9.52
CA LEU A 611 30.44 -37.49 10.32
C LEU A 611 31.63 -38.30 10.80
N ARG A 612 32.65 -38.44 9.93
CA ARG A 612 33.84 -39.23 10.23
C ARG A 612 35.00 -38.80 9.35
N VAL A 613 36.19 -38.72 9.94
CA VAL A 613 37.46 -38.55 9.23
C VAL A 613 38.34 -39.76 9.53
N GLU A 614 38.78 -40.47 8.49
CA GLU A 614 39.59 -41.68 8.60
C GLU A 614 40.87 -41.53 7.76
N TYR A 615 42.01 -42.03 8.24
CA TYR A 615 43.25 -42.08 7.48
C TYR A 615 43.71 -43.53 7.29
N ASP A 616 43.70 -44.01 6.05
CA ASP A 616 44.31 -45.29 5.69
C ASP A 616 45.80 -45.06 5.45
N ALA A 617 46.63 -45.39 6.44
CA ALA A 617 48.08 -45.29 6.34
C ALA A 617 48.69 -46.17 5.23
N ARG A 618 48.09 -47.34 4.93
CA ARG A 618 48.58 -48.26 3.89
C ARG A 618 48.30 -47.74 2.48
N GLN A 619 47.17 -47.05 2.30
CA GLN A 619 46.79 -46.43 1.02
C GLN A 619 47.14 -44.94 0.93
N LYS A 620 47.74 -44.36 1.99
CA LYS A 620 48.05 -42.91 2.13
C LYS A 620 46.86 -42.03 1.77
N ARG A 621 45.70 -42.40 2.32
CA ARG A 621 44.40 -41.91 1.84
C ARG A 621 43.57 -41.36 2.99
N LEU A 622 43.20 -40.09 2.87
CA LEU A 622 42.29 -39.41 3.77
C LEU A 622 40.86 -39.60 3.25
N ILE A 623 39.98 -40.11 4.09
CA ILE A 623 38.57 -40.37 3.78
C ILE A 623 37.73 -39.48 4.68
N LEU A 624 36.90 -38.62 4.09
CA LEU A 624 35.93 -37.80 4.81
C LEU A 624 34.53 -38.28 4.46
N LYS A 625 33.84 -38.82 5.46
CA LYS A 625 32.39 -39.00 5.41
C LYS A 625 31.77 -37.74 5.96
N ALA A 626 31.02 -37.04 5.12
CA ALA A 626 30.25 -35.88 5.50
C ALA A 626 28.78 -36.17 5.22
N TRP A 627 27.91 -35.89 6.17
CA TRP A 627 26.55 -35.57 5.82
C TRP A 627 26.61 -34.25 5.07
N VAL A 628 26.20 -34.27 3.80
CA VAL A 628 26.08 -33.09 2.96
C VAL A 628 24.62 -33.06 2.56
N GLY A 629 23.88 -32.03 2.95
CA GLY A 629 22.42 -31.98 2.71
C GLY A 629 22.06 -32.12 1.22
N HIS A 630 22.95 -31.67 0.33
CA HIS A 630 22.84 -31.73 -1.12
C HIS A 630 24.21 -31.54 -1.77
N VAL A 631 24.38 -32.06 -2.98
CA VAL A 631 25.59 -31.78 -3.78
C VAL A 631 25.72 -30.27 -3.97
N CYS A 632 26.80 -29.70 -3.43
CA CYS A 632 27.09 -28.27 -3.55
C CYS A 632 28.17 -28.07 -4.60
N GLU A 633 27.90 -27.22 -5.59
CA GLU A 633 28.89 -26.76 -6.55
C GLU A 633 29.39 -25.35 -6.18
N GLY A 634 30.70 -25.20 -6.04
CA GLY A 634 31.36 -24.02 -5.50
C GLY A 634 32.81 -24.31 -5.10
N HIS A 635 33.59 -23.27 -4.79
CA HIS A 635 35.02 -23.43 -4.52
C HIS A 635 35.29 -23.87 -3.07
N PHE A 636 35.63 -25.15 -2.89
CA PHE A 636 35.96 -25.76 -1.59
C PHE A 636 37.45 -26.03 -1.45
N ARG A 637 37.97 -25.89 -0.22
CA ARG A 637 39.33 -26.27 0.15
C ARG A 637 39.34 -27.15 1.39
N LEU A 638 39.99 -28.30 1.30
CA LEU A 638 40.30 -29.15 2.43
C LEU A 638 41.74 -28.90 2.89
N GLN A 639 41.94 -28.62 4.17
CA GLN A 639 43.27 -28.43 4.76
C GLN A 639 43.41 -29.13 6.12
N VAL A 640 44.66 -29.39 6.51
CA VAL A 640 45.01 -29.89 7.86
C VAL A 640 46.06 -29.01 8.52
N LEU A 641 45.90 -28.79 9.82
CA LEU A 641 46.81 -28.03 10.68
C LEU A 641 47.45 -28.98 11.69
N ASP A 642 48.76 -28.84 11.88
CA ASP A 642 49.56 -29.60 12.85
C ASP A 642 49.26 -29.06 14.27
N ARG A 643 48.71 -29.90 15.16
CA ARG A 643 48.36 -29.47 16.54
C ARG A 643 49.59 -29.31 17.44
N GLU A 644 50.67 -30.01 17.14
CA GLU A 644 51.93 -29.94 17.91
C GLU A 644 52.83 -28.79 17.44
N ALA A 645 52.63 -28.31 16.20
CA ALA A 645 53.30 -27.13 15.66
C ALA A 645 52.32 -26.16 14.98
N PRO A 646 51.43 -25.49 15.74
CA PRO A 646 50.37 -24.61 15.23
C PRO A 646 50.86 -23.34 14.54
N THR A 647 52.17 -23.06 14.56
CA THR A 647 52.82 -21.97 13.82
C THR A 647 53.22 -22.35 12.38
N LYS A 648 53.13 -23.64 12.01
CA LYS A 648 53.32 -24.07 10.62
C LYS A 648 52.10 -23.66 9.77
N PRO A 649 52.29 -23.29 8.49
CA PRO A 649 51.16 -23.03 7.59
C PRO A 649 50.30 -24.29 7.40
N PRO A 650 48.98 -24.16 7.17
CA PRO A 650 48.11 -25.30 6.89
C PRO A 650 48.60 -26.10 5.68
N ARG A 651 48.53 -27.43 5.77
CA ARG A 651 48.72 -28.30 4.60
C ARG A 651 47.40 -28.37 3.83
N ILE A 652 47.35 -27.76 2.66
CA ILE A 652 46.24 -27.93 1.72
C ILE A 652 46.28 -29.38 1.20
N ILE A 653 45.16 -30.09 1.31
CA ILE A 653 45.00 -31.47 0.82
C ILE A 653 44.39 -31.47 -0.58
N ALA A 654 43.36 -30.65 -0.80
CA ALA A 654 42.70 -30.49 -2.09
C ALA A 654 41.91 -29.19 -2.17
N ASP A 655 41.91 -28.57 -3.34
CA ASP A 655 40.86 -27.64 -3.79
C ASP A 655 39.93 -28.41 -4.75
N PHE A 656 38.61 -28.22 -4.63
CA PHE A 656 37.63 -28.98 -5.42
C PHE A 656 36.31 -28.20 -5.59
N GLN A 657 35.57 -28.52 -6.65
CA GLN A 657 34.39 -27.75 -7.08
C GLN A 657 33.04 -28.35 -6.65
N ARG A 658 33.02 -29.59 -6.14
CA ARG A 658 31.78 -30.35 -5.91
C ARG A 658 31.85 -31.13 -4.59
N LEU A 659 30.94 -30.82 -3.66
CA LEU A 659 30.86 -31.52 -2.38
C LEU A 659 29.94 -32.74 -2.49
N GLU A 660 30.43 -33.92 -2.11
CA GLU A 660 29.69 -35.19 -2.14
C GLU A 660 29.66 -35.85 -0.73
N PRO A 661 28.69 -36.72 -0.41
CA PRO A 661 28.56 -37.32 0.94
C PRO A 661 29.75 -38.20 1.41
N SER A 662 30.57 -38.66 0.48
CA SER A 662 31.77 -39.45 0.79
C SER A 662 32.91 -39.05 -0.13
N LEU A 663 33.74 -38.11 0.34
CA LEU A 663 34.90 -37.63 -0.40
C LEU A 663 36.16 -38.35 0.06
N SER A 664 37.08 -38.62 -0.86
CA SER A 664 38.33 -39.30 -0.54
C SER A 664 39.49 -38.76 -1.34
N PHE A 665 40.52 -38.34 -0.62
CA PHE A 665 41.68 -37.61 -1.12
C PHE A 665 42.96 -38.40 -0.85
N GLN A 666 43.92 -38.34 -1.77
CA GLN A 666 45.28 -38.82 -1.54
C GLN A 666 46.02 -37.80 -0.69
N ALA A 667 46.67 -38.24 0.39
CA ALA A 667 47.33 -37.36 1.34
C ALA A 667 48.48 -38.09 2.04
N GLU A 668 49.71 -37.55 1.97
CA GLU A 668 50.81 -38.04 2.80
C GLU A 668 50.92 -37.20 4.08
N LEU A 669 50.41 -37.75 5.18
CA LEU A 669 50.51 -37.17 6.52
C LEU A 669 51.56 -37.95 7.34
N PRO A 670 52.56 -37.27 7.93
CA PRO A 670 53.40 -37.85 8.97
C PRO A 670 52.57 -38.34 10.16
N PRO A 671 53.10 -39.24 11.02
CA PRO A 671 52.48 -39.54 12.30
C PRO A 671 52.37 -38.28 13.17
N GLY A 672 51.23 -38.10 13.84
CA GLY A 672 50.96 -36.92 14.67
C GLY A 672 49.47 -36.58 14.76
N ASP A 673 49.18 -35.55 15.55
CA ASP A 673 47.83 -35.02 15.79
C ASP A 673 47.54 -33.84 14.86
N TYR A 674 46.53 -34.00 14.00
CA TYR A 674 46.08 -32.98 13.06
C TYR A 674 44.70 -32.46 13.38
N ARG A 675 44.46 -31.22 12.99
CA ARG A 675 43.15 -30.58 12.94
C ARG A 675 42.73 -30.44 11.48
N VAL A 676 41.59 -31.03 11.11
CA VAL A 676 41.06 -31.03 9.75
C VAL A 676 39.99 -29.94 9.61
N GLN A 677 40.11 -29.13 8.56
CA GLN A 677 39.21 -28.02 8.25
C GLN A 677 38.74 -28.10 6.78
N LEU A 678 37.44 -27.92 6.58
CA LEU A 678 36.84 -27.69 5.28
C LEU A 678 36.44 -26.21 5.16
N LEU A 679 36.93 -25.55 4.12
CA LEU A 679 36.69 -24.14 3.82
C LEU A 679 35.83 -23.98 2.56
N SER A 680 35.04 -22.92 2.52
CA SER A 680 34.30 -22.42 1.35
C SER A 680 34.61 -20.93 1.21
N ARG A 681 35.21 -20.51 0.08
CA ARG A 681 35.77 -19.14 -0.10
C ARG A 681 36.61 -18.69 1.13
N ASP A 682 37.51 -19.55 1.58
CA ASP A 682 38.40 -19.36 2.74
C ASP A 682 37.72 -19.23 4.13
N GLU A 683 36.39 -19.34 4.23
CA GLU A 683 35.68 -19.42 5.52
C GLU A 683 35.40 -20.88 5.97
N PRO A 684 35.53 -21.21 7.27
CA PRO A 684 35.20 -22.54 7.79
C PRO A 684 33.72 -22.91 7.61
N VAL A 685 33.48 -24.03 6.93
CA VAL A 685 32.13 -24.58 6.77
C VAL A 685 31.61 -25.11 8.11
N ASN A 686 32.49 -25.62 8.98
CA ASN A 686 32.14 -26.37 10.19
C ASN A 686 33.07 -26.16 11.39
N SER A 687 32.67 -26.70 12.55
CA SER A 687 33.57 -26.97 13.68
C SER A 687 34.65 -28.00 13.32
N GLU A 688 35.81 -27.88 13.97
CA GLU A 688 37.06 -28.48 13.54
C GLU A 688 37.22 -29.94 14.02
N TRP A 689 37.81 -30.81 13.20
CA TRP A 689 37.94 -32.25 13.50
C TRP A 689 39.35 -32.64 13.89
N ILE A 690 39.50 -33.54 14.86
CA ILE A 690 40.81 -34.06 15.27
C ILE A 690 41.06 -35.38 14.55
N LEU A 691 42.22 -35.48 13.88
CA LEU A 691 42.71 -36.68 13.21
C LEU A 691 44.04 -37.09 13.83
N ASN A 692 44.09 -38.27 14.46
CA ASN A 692 45.35 -38.88 14.88
C ASN A 692 45.88 -39.77 13.75
N VAL A 693 47.11 -39.52 13.30
CA VAL A 693 47.82 -40.38 12.34
C VAL A 693 48.79 -41.27 13.11
N PRO A 694 48.56 -42.60 13.18
CA PRO A 694 49.38 -43.49 13.98
C PRO A 694 50.77 -43.71 13.38
N VAL A 695 51.75 -43.98 14.24
CA VAL A 695 53.11 -44.38 13.82
C VAL A 695 53.04 -45.77 13.18
N GLU A 696 53.49 -45.91 11.94
CA GLU A 696 53.56 -47.22 11.27
C GLU A 696 54.55 -48.16 11.99
N VAL A 697 54.02 -49.18 12.67
CA VAL A 697 54.81 -50.29 13.21
C VAL A 697 54.91 -51.40 12.15
N PRO A 698 56.10 -51.73 11.62
CA PRO A 698 56.23 -52.68 10.52
C PRO A 698 55.96 -54.12 10.98
N THR A 699 54.79 -54.66 10.64
CA THR A 699 54.43 -56.06 10.94
C THR A 699 55.19 -57.06 10.05
N LYS A 700 56.36 -57.51 10.48
CA LYS A 700 56.94 -58.78 10.00
C LYS A 700 56.23 -59.95 10.66
N VAL A 701 55.58 -60.81 9.86
CA VAL A 701 54.95 -62.06 10.32
C VAL A 701 55.92 -63.23 10.09
N PRO A 702 56.31 -64.00 11.13
CA PRO A 702 57.01 -65.27 10.96
C PRO A 702 56.03 -66.38 10.52
N ARG A 703 56.48 -67.28 9.64
CA ARG A 703 55.74 -68.51 9.30
C ARG A 703 55.80 -69.49 10.48
N GLY A 704 54.66 -69.93 11.00
CA GLY A 704 54.61 -70.93 12.09
C GLY A 704 53.19 -71.42 12.38
N THR A 705 52.98 -72.71 12.10
CA THR A 705 51.81 -73.59 12.36
C THR A 705 50.81 -73.26 13.48
N SER A 706 49.54 -73.57 13.15
CA SER A 706 48.43 -74.01 14.01
C SER A 706 47.83 -73.08 15.08
N GLY A 707 46.58 -72.68 14.85
CA GLY A 707 45.51 -72.98 15.83
C GLY A 707 45.22 -71.96 16.94
N ARG A 708 44.79 -70.73 16.61
CA ARG A 708 43.90 -69.91 17.45
C ARG A 708 43.23 -68.81 16.64
N LYS A 709 41.98 -68.46 16.98
CA LYS A 709 41.33 -67.24 16.47
C LYS A 709 42.16 -66.03 16.92
N ILE A 710 42.66 -65.25 15.97
CA ILE A 710 43.15 -63.90 16.26
C ILE A 710 41.91 -63.02 16.41
N VAL A 711 41.68 -62.54 17.63
CA VAL A 711 40.71 -61.47 17.88
C VAL A 711 41.32 -60.19 17.34
N ALA A 712 40.61 -59.48 16.46
CA ALA A 712 41.04 -58.15 16.02
C ALA A 712 40.93 -57.17 17.19
N PRO A 713 41.84 -56.19 17.35
CA PRO A 713 41.73 -55.20 18.41
C PRO A 713 40.42 -54.41 18.28
N GLU A 714 39.72 -54.24 19.41
CA GLU A 714 38.61 -53.30 19.49
C GLU A 714 39.15 -51.87 19.42
N TRP A 715 38.52 -51.03 18.59
CA TRP A 715 38.86 -49.62 18.49
C TRP A 715 38.14 -48.84 19.58
N GLN A 716 38.87 -48.25 20.52
CA GLN A 716 38.31 -47.24 21.41
C GLN A 716 38.05 -45.94 20.63
N VAL A 717 36.79 -45.55 20.56
CA VAL A 717 36.40 -44.18 20.19
C VAL A 717 36.60 -43.30 21.43
N VAL A 718 37.35 -42.21 21.29
CA VAL A 718 37.46 -41.18 22.32
C VAL A 718 36.42 -40.11 22.00
N ASP A 719 35.34 -40.12 22.77
CA ASP A 719 34.31 -39.09 22.71
C ASP A 719 34.83 -37.79 23.36
N ILE A 720 34.50 -36.63 22.79
CA ILE A 720 34.95 -35.33 23.31
C ILE A 720 33.70 -34.47 23.54
N ASP A 721 33.45 -34.12 24.81
CA ASP A 721 32.27 -33.40 25.28
C ASP A 721 31.95 -32.12 24.49
N HIS A 722 31.09 -32.25 23.49
CA HIS A 722 30.06 -31.28 23.17
C HIS A 722 28.72 -31.96 23.46
N GLN A 723 27.90 -31.38 24.35
CA GLN A 723 26.53 -31.86 24.55
C GLN A 723 25.67 -31.49 23.34
N VAL A 724 25.89 -32.20 22.23
CA VAL A 724 24.89 -32.36 21.18
C VAL A 724 23.66 -32.96 21.87
N LEU A 725 22.55 -32.25 21.78
CA LEU A 725 21.29 -32.75 22.30
C LEU A 725 20.75 -33.77 21.31
N GLU A 726 21.16 -35.03 21.45
CA GLU A 726 20.67 -36.11 20.61
C GLU A 726 19.14 -36.20 20.68
N ILE A 727 18.50 -36.09 19.50
CA ILE A 727 17.06 -36.24 19.36
C ILE A 727 16.76 -37.72 19.14
N PRO A 728 15.88 -38.35 19.95
CA PRO A 728 15.48 -39.73 19.73
C PRO A 728 14.95 -39.91 18.30
N PRO A 729 15.46 -40.90 17.54
CA PRO A 729 15.29 -40.95 16.09
C PRO A 729 13.82 -41.03 15.68
N PHE A 730 13.48 -40.34 14.58
CA PHE A 730 12.17 -40.40 13.98
C PHE A 730 12.10 -41.57 12.98
N GLU A 731 11.21 -42.53 13.24
CA GLU A 731 10.78 -43.49 12.23
C GLU A 731 9.76 -42.81 11.29
N TRP A 732 10.05 -42.81 9.99
CA TRP A 732 9.24 -42.14 8.97
C TRP A 732 8.53 -43.15 8.04
N CYS A 733 7.23 -42.97 7.85
CA CYS A 733 6.41 -43.77 6.94
C CYS A 733 6.17 -42.99 5.64
N PHE A 734 6.67 -43.50 4.51
CA PHE A 734 6.45 -42.89 3.19
C PHE A 734 5.00 -43.07 2.72
N ILE A 735 4.40 -41.98 2.22
CA ILE A 735 3.06 -41.93 1.62
C ILE A 735 3.19 -41.35 0.21
N PRO A 736 2.90 -42.11 -0.85
CA PRO A 736 3.11 -41.65 -2.22
C PRO A 736 2.08 -40.59 -2.64
N LYS A 737 2.46 -39.75 -3.61
CA LYS A 737 1.56 -38.83 -4.30
C LYS A 737 0.45 -39.55 -5.07
N GLY A 738 -0.55 -38.78 -5.52
CA GLY A 738 -1.69 -39.28 -6.27
C GLY A 738 -2.95 -39.46 -5.42
N SER A 739 -3.95 -40.10 -6.02
CA SER A 739 -5.33 -40.03 -5.55
C SER A 739 -5.63 -40.84 -4.30
N PHE A 740 -6.58 -40.36 -3.49
CA PHE A 740 -7.09 -41.04 -2.30
C PHE A 740 -8.50 -40.58 -1.94
N ARG A 741 -9.24 -41.45 -1.25
CA ARG A 741 -10.56 -41.14 -0.71
C ARG A 741 -10.46 -40.36 0.61
N MET A 742 -11.00 -39.15 0.63
CA MET A 742 -11.15 -38.33 1.84
C MET A 742 -12.63 -38.21 2.22
N GLY A 743 -12.97 -38.31 3.50
CA GLY A 743 -14.35 -38.24 3.99
C GLY A 743 -15.22 -39.44 3.58
N GLY A 744 -16.54 -39.23 3.51
CA GLY A 744 -17.49 -40.21 2.97
C GLY A 744 -17.70 -41.46 3.84
N ASP A 745 -17.41 -41.38 5.13
CA ASP A 745 -17.86 -42.35 6.15
C ASP A 745 -18.96 -41.68 7.00
N PRO A 746 -20.25 -42.02 6.83
CA PRO A 746 -21.35 -41.36 7.53
C PRO A 746 -21.41 -41.69 9.02
N GLU A 747 -20.68 -42.71 9.49
CA GLU A 747 -20.60 -43.07 10.92
C GLU A 747 -19.38 -42.45 11.62
N ALA A 748 -18.55 -41.68 10.91
CA ALA A 748 -17.44 -40.93 11.51
C ALA A 748 -17.95 -39.74 12.35
N HIS A 749 -17.14 -39.29 13.31
CA HIS A 749 -17.46 -38.10 14.09
C HIS A 749 -17.30 -36.84 13.23
N ASN A 750 -18.36 -36.02 13.18
CA ASN A 750 -18.51 -34.88 12.26
C ASN A 750 -18.27 -35.31 10.80
N PRO A 751 -19.10 -36.21 10.26
CA PRO A 751 -18.87 -36.82 8.96
C PRO A 751 -19.06 -35.77 7.87
N TRP A 752 -18.19 -35.82 6.87
CA TRP A 752 -18.25 -34.96 5.69
C TRP A 752 -18.50 -35.81 4.43
N VAL A 753 -19.18 -35.24 3.44
CA VAL A 753 -19.72 -35.94 2.26
C VAL A 753 -18.66 -36.77 1.52
N GLY A 754 -17.43 -36.26 1.44
CA GLY A 754 -16.29 -36.98 0.90
C GLY A 754 -16.20 -37.01 -0.62
N GLY A 755 -15.07 -37.54 -1.10
CA GLY A 755 -14.75 -37.68 -2.52
C GLY A 755 -13.38 -38.32 -2.73
N GLU A 756 -13.07 -38.60 -3.99
CA GLU A 756 -11.69 -38.88 -4.43
C GLU A 756 -10.96 -37.56 -4.66
N PHE A 757 -9.75 -37.44 -4.13
CA PHE A 757 -8.91 -36.26 -4.28
C PHE A 757 -7.48 -36.63 -4.62
N ASP A 758 -6.83 -35.82 -5.45
CA ASP A 758 -5.42 -35.98 -5.73
C ASP A 758 -4.55 -35.21 -4.71
N LEU A 759 -3.46 -35.84 -4.27
CA LEU A 759 -2.41 -35.17 -3.52
C LEU A 759 -1.19 -35.05 -4.45
N PRO A 760 -0.86 -33.86 -4.97
CA PRO A 760 0.10 -33.70 -6.07
C PRO A 760 1.56 -33.99 -5.68
N TYR A 761 1.81 -34.24 -4.40
CA TYR A 761 3.12 -34.56 -3.84
C TYR A 761 3.05 -35.72 -2.85
N ASP A 762 4.20 -36.36 -2.69
CA ASP A 762 4.49 -37.40 -1.71
C ASP A 762 4.91 -36.77 -0.38
N PHE A 763 4.86 -37.54 0.69
CA PHE A 763 5.30 -37.08 2.01
C PHE A 763 5.66 -38.26 2.90
N TRP A 764 6.37 -37.95 3.99
CA TRP A 764 6.65 -38.88 5.06
C TRP A 764 5.86 -38.45 6.29
N ILE A 765 5.23 -39.37 6.98
CA ILE A 765 4.56 -39.12 8.27
C ILE A 765 5.31 -39.81 9.39
N ALA A 766 5.46 -39.15 10.54
CA ALA A 766 6.05 -39.79 11.71
C ALA A 766 5.22 -41.02 12.09
N LYS A 767 5.90 -42.16 12.24
CA LYS A 767 5.29 -43.46 12.53
C LYS A 767 4.44 -43.42 13.79
N TYR A 768 4.89 -42.66 14.79
CA TYR A 768 4.23 -42.47 16.08
C TYR A 768 3.93 -40.98 16.33
N PRO A 769 3.00 -40.66 17.26
CA PRO A 769 2.90 -39.33 17.84
C PRO A 769 4.23 -38.88 18.47
N VAL A 770 4.50 -37.57 18.50
CA VAL A 770 5.72 -37.03 19.12
C VAL A 770 5.78 -37.45 20.59
N THR A 771 6.90 -38.06 20.99
CA THR A 771 7.04 -38.61 22.34
C THR A 771 7.46 -37.54 23.35
N VAL A 772 7.25 -37.84 24.64
CA VAL A 772 7.76 -37.00 25.74
C VAL A 772 9.28 -36.84 25.66
N GLU A 773 10.01 -37.90 25.29
CA GLU A 773 11.46 -37.85 25.16
C GLU A 773 11.92 -36.91 24.03
N GLN A 774 11.31 -37.01 22.85
CA GLN A 774 11.57 -36.11 21.73
C GLN A 774 11.22 -34.66 22.09
N TYR A 775 10.09 -34.44 22.75
CA TYR A 775 9.67 -33.10 23.19
C TYR A 775 10.55 -32.54 24.31
N ALA A 776 11.15 -33.39 25.15
CA ALA A 776 12.05 -32.96 26.21
C ALA A 776 13.33 -32.34 25.65
N VAL A 777 13.76 -32.75 24.45
CA VAL A 777 14.91 -32.12 23.78
C VAL A 777 14.61 -30.68 23.39
N PHE A 778 13.43 -30.39 22.82
CA PHE A 778 12.97 -29.02 22.53
C PHE A 778 12.92 -28.13 23.78
N VAL A 779 12.42 -28.67 24.90
CA VAL A 779 12.41 -27.96 26.20
C VAL A 779 13.84 -27.71 26.70
N LYS A 780 14.74 -28.71 26.62
CA LYS A 780 16.15 -28.60 27.05
C LYS A 780 16.96 -27.65 26.15
N ALA A 781 16.66 -27.61 24.86
CA ALA A 781 17.20 -26.70 23.86
C ALA A 781 16.66 -25.25 23.99
N ARG A 782 15.84 -24.96 25.01
CA ARG A 782 15.23 -23.65 25.26
C ARG A 782 14.30 -23.16 24.14
N GLY A 783 13.67 -24.06 23.36
CA GLY A 783 12.75 -23.67 22.29
C GLY A 783 11.51 -22.88 22.74
N TYR A 784 11.20 -22.86 24.05
CA TYR A 784 10.21 -21.96 24.67
C TYR A 784 10.70 -20.52 24.86
N ASN A 785 11.98 -20.24 24.70
CA ASN A 785 12.62 -18.94 24.91
C ASN A 785 12.97 -18.22 23.60
N GLU A 786 13.04 -18.92 22.48
CA GLU A 786 13.37 -18.32 21.17
C GLU A 786 12.09 -17.96 20.41
N TYR A 787 11.89 -16.65 20.17
CA TYR A 787 10.70 -16.11 19.50
C TYR A 787 10.49 -16.72 18.11
N GLU A 788 11.58 -16.99 17.39
CA GLU A 788 11.56 -17.40 15.99
C GLU A 788 10.76 -18.69 15.72
N TYR A 789 10.67 -19.60 16.70
CA TYR A 789 9.90 -20.84 16.55
C TYR A 789 8.39 -20.61 16.60
N TRP A 790 7.93 -19.51 17.19
CA TRP A 790 6.52 -19.29 17.51
C TRP A 790 5.85 -18.40 16.45
N VAL A 791 4.57 -18.64 16.19
CA VAL A 791 3.69 -17.61 15.61
C VAL A 791 3.43 -16.53 16.66
N SER A 792 3.22 -15.28 16.23
CA SER A 792 3.05 -14.08 17.08
C SER A 792 2.04 -14.27 18.21
N GLU A 793 0.88 -14.82 17.91
CA GLU A 793 -0.21 -15.09 18.85
C GLU A 793 0.13 -16.24 19.79
N GLY A 794 0.89 -17.22 19.30
CA GLY A 794 1.42 -18.33 20.08
C GLY A 794 2.45 -17.86 21.09
N TRP A 795 3.33 -16.92 20.72
CA TRP A 795 4.28 -16.28 21.63
C TRP A 795 3.57 -15.48 22.73
N GLY A 796 2.61 -14.64 22.35
CA GLY A 796 1.78 -13.88 23.29
C GLY A 796 0.98 -14.77 24.25
N TRP A 797 0.38 -15.85 23.73
CA TRP A 797 -0.33 -16.86 24.54
C TRP A 797 0.63 -17.64 25.47
N LYS A 798 1.83 -17.97 24.99
CA LYS A 798 2.83 -18.74 25.75
C LYS A 798 3.32 -17.94 26.95
N ALA A 799 3.48 -16.62 26.84
CA ALA A 799 3.86 -15.73 27.94
C ALA A 799 5.06 -16.29 28.76
N ILE A 800 4.86 -16.58 30.05
CA ILE A 800 5.88 -17.11 30.97
C ILE A 800 6.01 -18.64 31.00
N ARG A 801 5.27 -19.38 30.15
CA ARG A 801 5.28 -20.85 30.14
C ARG A 801 6.59 -21.38 29.57
N THR A 802 7.11 -22.47 30.11
CA THR A 802 8.37 -23.10 29.66
C THR A 802 8.23 -24.59 29.32
N LYS A 803 7.01 -25.12 29.40
CA LYS A 803 6.67 -26.55 29.27
C LYS A 803 5.16 -26.77 29.11
N PRO A 804 4.72 -27.91 28.57
CA PRO A 804 3.30 -28.26 28.40
C PRO A 804 2.51 -28.33 29.72
N LYS A 805 1.18 -28.22 29.63
CA LYS A 805 0.28 -28.07 30.80
C LYS A 805 0.38 -29.18 31.86
N TYR A 806 0.74 -30.40 31.47
CA TYR A 806 0.77 -31.57 32.36
C TYR A 806 2.19 -32.15 32.52
N TRP A 807 3.22 -31.40 32.13
CA TRP A 807 4.62 -31.86 32.11
C TRP A 807 5.14 -32.34 33.47
N GLU A 808 4.71 -31.69 34.55
CA GLU A 808 5.12 -32.02 35.92
C GLU A 808 4.33 -33.19 36.54
N GLU A 809 3.34 -33.77 35.84
CA GLU A 809 2.60 -34.92 36.35
C GLU A 809 3.31 -36.24 35.95
N PRO A 810 3.92 -37.02 36.87
CA PRO A 810 4.75 -38.17 36.49
C PRO A 810 4.02 -39.28 35.73
N ARG A 811 2.68 -39.34 35.85
CA ARG A 811 1.82 -40.27 35.08
C ARG A 811 1.70 -39.93 33.59
N TYR A 812 2.01 -38.70 33.20
CA TYR A 812 1.92 -38.17 31.84
C TYR A 812 3.28 -37.83 31.22
N HIS A 813 4.35 -37.89 32.02
CA HIS A 813 5.71 -37.52 31.66
C HIS A 813 6.63 -38.76 31.59
N ARG A 814 6.27 -39.73 30.73
CA ARG A 814 7.03 -40.98 30.51
C ARG A 814 7.66 -40.94 29.12
N PRO A 815 8.98 -41.20 28.96
CA PRO A 815 9.72 -40.98 27.71
C PRO A 815 8.98 -41.46 26.44
N ASN A 816 8.60 -42.74 26.40
CA ASN A 816 8.05 -43.39 25.20
C ASN A 816 6.52 -43.25 25.06
N HIS A 817 5.88 -42.33 25.78
CA HIS A 817 4.46 -41.97 25.62
C HIS A 817 4.33 -40.72 24.75
N PRO A 818 3.19 -40.51 24.04
CA PRO A 818 2.89 -39.24 23.38
C PRO A 818 2.96 -38.05 24.34
N VAL A 819 3.54 -36.94 23.90
CA VAL A 819 3.43 -35.66 24.61
C VAL A 819 1.99 -35.17 24.58
N ILE A 820 1.50 -34.67 25.72
CA ILE A 820 0.10 -34.23 25.90
C ILE A 820 0.00 -32.93 26.69
N GLY A 821 -1.16 -32.27 26.58
CA GLY A 821 -1.37 -30.95 27.16
C GLY A 821 -0.65 -29.85 26.40
N VAL A 822 -0.32 -30.11 25.13
CA VAL A 822 0.25 -29.16 24.19
C VAL A 822 -0.86 -28.43 23.42
N ALA A 823 -0.72 -27.12 23.32
CA ALA A 823 -1.51 -26.28 22.44
C ALA A 823 -1.06 -26.45 20.98
N TRP A 824 -1.86 -26.00 20.03
CA TRP A 824 -1.48 -25.98 18.62
C TRP A 824 -0.22 -25.13 18.40
N TYR A 825 -0.09 -24.01 19.13
CA TYR A 825 1.10 -23.15 19.11
C TYR A 825 2.37 -23.85 19.61
N GLU A 826 2.27 -24.73 20.62
CA GLU A 826 3.39 -25.53 21.15
C GLU A 826 3.80 -26.64 20.18
N ALA A 827 2.83 -27.21 19.46
CA ALA A 827 3.05 -28.22 18.43
C ALA A 827 3.67 -27.60 17.16
N TRP A 828 3.23 -26.40 16.78
CA TRP A 828 3.82 -25.58 15.72
C TRP A 828 5.28 -25.25 16.03
N ALA A 829 5.56 -24.69 17.21
CA ALA A 829 6.91 -24.25 17.58
C ALA A 829 7.89 -25.42 17.66
N PHE A 830 7.46 -26.57 18.19
CA PHE A 830 8.24 -27.79 18.14
C PHE A 830 8.53 -28.24 16.70
N ALA A 831 7.51 -28.28 15.83
CA ALA A 831 7.70 -28.75 14.45
C ALA A 831 8.64 -27.83 13.66
N LYS A 832 8.56 -26.50 13.87
CA LYS A 832 9.48 -25.53 13.26
C LYS A 832 10.91 -25.67 13.78
N TRP A 833 11.10 -25.75 15.11
CA TRP A 833 12.41 -26.04 15.70
C TRP A 833 13.01 -27.34 15.16
N LEU A 834 12.18 -28.38 15.03
CA LEU A 834 12.57 -29.71 14.56
C LEU A 834 13.01 -29.72 13.08
N ASP A 835 12.47 -28.82 12.24
CA ASP A 835 12.87 -28.66 10.83
C ASP A 835 14.33 -28.20 10.67
N GLU A 836 14.84 -27.46 11.65
CA GLU A 836 16.20 -26.93 11.70
C GLU A 836 17.22 -27.92 12.30
N GLN A 837 16.77 -29.08 12.79
CA GLN A 837 17.65 -30.04 13.44
C GLN A 837 18.30 -31.00 12.42
N PRO A 838 19.63 -31.12 12.41
CA PRO A 838 20.33 -31.95 11.43
C PRO A 838 19.96 -33.44 11.59
N GLY A 839 19.84 -34.14 10.46
CA GLY A 839 19.60 -35.58 10.43
C GLY A 839 18.19 -36.05 10.82
N VAL A 840 17.24 -35.14 11.11
CA VAL A 840 15.86 -35.54 11.46
C VAL A 840 15.02 -35.97 10.25
N LYS A 841 15.21 -35.34 9.10
CA LYS A 841 14.47 -35.67 7.86
C LYS A 841 14.95 -37.02 7.30
N PRO A 842 14.06 -37.85 6.69
CA PRO A 842 14.50 -39.08 6.05
C PRO A 842 15.44 -38.76 4.88
N PRO A 843 16.54 -39.51 4.67
CA PRO A 843 17.53 -39.22 3.61
C PRO A 843 16.95 -39.19 2.19
N GLU A 844 15.80 -39.83 1.96
CA GLU A 844 15.11 -39.91 0.69
C GLU A 844 14.16 -38.72 0.43
N ALA A 845 13.89 -37.86 1.43
CA ALA A 845 13.03 -36.71 1.25
C ALA A 845 13.71 -35.60 0.43
N PRO A 846 13.00 -34.94 -0.51
CA PRO A 846 13.54 -33.76 -1.20
C PRO A 846 13.91 -32.66 -0.19
N TYR A 847 15.08 -32.02 -0.34
CA TYR A 847 15.62 -31.11 0.69
C TYR A 847 14.68 -29.93 1.02
N TYR A 848 13.89 -29.45 0.04
CA TYR A 848 12.90 -28.36 0.18
C TYR A 848 11.61 -28.80 0.91
N TYR A 849 11.54 -30.07 1.33
CA TYR A 849 10.50 -30.54 2.22
C TYR A 849 10.84 -30.13 3.65
N ILE A 850 9.82 -29.67 4.36
CA ILE A 850 9.95 -29.19 5.73
C ILE A 850 9.28 -30.16 6.70
N VAL A 851 9.83 -30.24 7.92
CA VAL A 851 9.15 -30.82 9.07
C VAL A 851 8.05 -29.85 9.49
N ARG A 852 6.81 -30.32 9.50
CA ARG A 852 5.65 -29.54 9.94
C ARG A 852 4.57 -30.42 10.54
N LEU A 853 3.53 -29.80 11.10
CA LEU A 853 2.30 -30.53 11.43
C LEU A 853 1.66 -31.11 10.17
N ALA A 854 1.09 -32.30 10.28
CA ALA A 854 0.32 -32.91 9.20
C ALA A 854 -0.85 -32.00 8.81
N ARG A 855 -1.07 -31.80 7.51
CA ARG A 855 -2.38 -31.31 7.04
C ARG A 855 -3.44 -32.38 7.30
N GLU A 856 -4.68 -31.94 7.37
CA GLU A 856 -5.81 -32.82 7.64
C GLU A 856 -6.00 -33.84 6.52
N CYS A 857 -5.84 -33.43 5.26
CA CYS A 857 -5.81 -34.35 4.12
C CYS A 857 -4.66 -35.38 4.18
N GLU A 858 -3.45 -34.96 4.57
CA GLU A 858 -2.28 -35.84 4.71
C GLU A 858 -2.47 -36.86 5.83
N TRP A 859 -2.99 -36.40 6.97
CA TRP A 859 -3.31 -37.26 8.11
C TRP A 859 -4.36 -38.30 7.73
N GLU A 860 -5.45 -37.89 7.07
CA GLU A 860 -6.49 -38.83 6.64
C GLU A 860 -5.98 -39.78 5.56
N LYS A 861 -5.18 -39.30 4.60
CA LYS A 861 -4.53 -40.16 3.60
C LYS A 861 -3.69 -41.22 4.30
N ALA A 862 -2.80 -40.87 5.22
CA ALA A 862 -2.00 -41.84 5.97
C ALA A 862 -2.86 -42.84 6.77
N ALA A 863 -3.98 -42.40 7.36
CA ALA A 863 -4.89 -43.30 8.07
C ALA A 863 -5.70 -44.22 7.14
N ARG A 864 -5.92 -43.85 5.87
CA ARG A 864 -6.81 -44.58 4.94
C ARG A 864 -6.11 -45.25 3.76
N TYR A 865 -4.81 -45.01 3.57
CA TYR A 865 -4.08 -45.46 2.39
C TYR A 865 -3.89 -46.99 2.35
N PRO A 866 -4.04 -47.66 1.19
CA PRO A 866 -4.40 -47.12 -0.13
C PRO A 866 -5.91 -47.16 -0.44
N ASP A 867 -6.72 -47.79 0.40
CA ASP A 867 -8.03 -48.38 0.01
C ASP A 867 -9.26 -47.63 0.55
N GLY A 868 -9.08 -46.57 1.34
CA GLY A 868 -10.20 -45.82 1.92
C GLY A 868 -10.83 -46.47 3.15
N ARG A 869 -10.14 -47.42 3.81
CA ARG A 869 -10.57 -48.10 5.05
C ARG A 869 -11.12 -47.20 6.16
N LYS A 870 -11.96 -47.78 7.03
CA LYS A 870 -12.60 -47.11 8.18
C LYS A 870 -11.67 -46.87 9.36
N TYR A 871 -10.76 -47.78 9.67
CA TYR A 871 -9.73 -47.66 10.71
C TYR A 871 -8.35 -47.90 10.08
N PRO A 872 -7.23 -47.42 10.66
CA PRO A 872 -5.89 -47.57 10.08
C PRO A 872 -5.53 -49.01 9.68
N TRP A 873 -5.96 -49.97 10.52
CA TRP A 873 -5.72 -51.41 10.34
C TRP A 873 -6.73 -52.14 9.45
N GLY A 874 -7.81 -51.48 8.98
CA GLY A 874 -8.86 -52.08 8.15
C GLY A 874 -10.28 -51.62 8.52
N ASP A 875 -11.29 -52.34 8.03
CA ASP A 875 -12.71 -51.96 8.20
C ASP A 875 -13.38 -52.50 9.47
N GLU A 876 -12.81 -53.53 10.09
CA GLU A 876 -13.35 -54.15 11.29
C GLU A 876 -12.88 -53.42 12.56
N TRP A 877 -13.82 -53.17 13.48
CA TRP A 877 -13.50 -52.59 14.78
C TRP A 877 -12.83 -53.64 15.68
N ASP A 878 -11.60 -53.36 16.11
CA ASP A 878 -10.85 -54.18 17.04
C ASP A 878 -10.42 -53.34 18.26
N PRO A 879 -11.02 -53.53 19.45
CA PRO A 879 -10.73 -52.73 20.63
C PRO A 879 -9.36 -53.01 21.26
N THR A 880 -8.59 -53.99 20.74
CA THR A 880 -7.24 -54.34 21.21
C THR A 880 -6.14 -53.56 20.48
N ARG A 881 -6.45 -53.01 19.30
CA ARG A 881 -5.52 -52.30 18.42
C ARG A 881 -5.26 -50.83 18.79
N LEU A 882 -5.92 -50.32 19.82
CA LEU A 882 -5.79 -48.94 20.25
C LEU A 882 -5.92 -48.74 21.77
N ASN A 883 -5.43 -47.60 22.25
CA ASN A 883 -5.67 -47.11 23.60
C ASN A 883 -6.88 -46.15 23.61
N TRP A 884 -8.00 -46.58 24.21
CA TRP A 884 -9.24 -45.80 24.30
C TRP A 884 -9.84 -45.89 25.71
N LYS A 885 -10.97 -45.21 25.96
CA LYS A 885 -11.51 -45.08 27.33
C LYS A 885 -11.79 -46.42 28.02
N ARG A 886 -12.17 -47.46 27.25
CA ARG A 886 -12.42 -48.81 27.77
C ARG A 886 -11.18 -49.72 27.84
N SER A 887 -10.02 -49.29 27.34
CA SER A 887 -8.75 -50.00 27.53
C SER A 887 -8.25 -49.99 28.98
N GLY A 888 -8.87 -49.21 29.88
CA GLY A 888 -8.57 -49.20 31.32
C GLY A 888 -7.21 -48.58 31.70
N SER A 889 -6.48 -48.02 30.73
CA SER A 889 -5.12 -47.48 30.87
C SER A 889 -4.98 -46.31 31.86
N GLY A 890 -6.04 -45.52 32.06
CA GLY A 890 -6.03 -44.34 32.92
C GLY A 890 -5.23 -43.14 32.39
N GLY A 891 -4.67 -43.25 31.18
CA GLY A 891 -3.79 -42.25 30.54
C GLY A 891 -3.39 -42.66 29.13
N THR A 892 -2.38 -41.99 28.58
CA THR A 892 -1.71 -42.45 27.35
C THR A 892 -1.00 -43.79 27.58
N SER A 893 -0.75 -44.51 26.49
CA SER A 893 0.11 -45.69 26.45
C SER A 893 1.42 -45.34 25.75
N SER A 894 2.46 -46.15 25.97
CA SER A 894 3.63 -46.08 25.11
C SER A 894 3.25 -46.33 23.66
N VAL A 895 3.86 -45.59 22.74
CA VAL A 895 3.59 -45.66 21.29
C VAL A 895 3.89 -47.04 20.70
N TYR A 896 4.75 -47.82 21.35
CA TYR A 896 5.10 -49.19 20.96
C TYR A 896 4.09 -50.25 21.44
N LYS A 897 3.04 -49.88 22.19
CA LYS A 897 2.14 -50.84 22.84
C LYS A 897 1.16 -51.52 21.88
N HIS A 898 0.74 -50.85 20.82
CA HIS A 898 -0.30 -51.32 19.90
C HIS A 898 0.19 -51.44 18.45
N PRO A 899 1.25 -52.24 18.16
CA PRO A 899 1.81 -52.35 16.81
C PRO A 899 0.80 -52.90 15.79
N ARG A 900 -0.16 -53.73 16.23
CA ARG A 900 -1.27 -54.20 15.37
C ARG A 900 -2.30 -53.11 15.00
N GLY A 901 -2.20 -51.93 15.60
CA GLY A 901 -2.98 -50.73 15.25
C GLY A 901 -2.38 -49.91 14.11
N GLU A 902 -1.27 -50.37 13.53
CA GLU A 902 -0.66 -49.72 12.37
C GLU A 902 -1.55 -49.76 11.12
N ASN A 903 -1.27 -48.85 10.19
CA ASN A 903 -1.65 -49.04 8.80
C ASN A 903 -0.67 -50.05 8.15
N PRO A 904 -1.06 -51.30 7.80
CA PRO A 904 -0.16 -52.31 7.25
C PRO A 904 0.51 -51.94 5.92
N SER A 905 0.06 -50.89 5.24
CA SER A 905 0.61 -50.44 3.95
C SER A 905 1.94 -49.68 4.10
N HIS A 906 2.22 -49.09 5.28
CA HIS A 906 3.41 -48.27 5.55
C HIS A 906 3.87 -48.24 7.03
N GLY A 907 3.13 -48.87 7.95
CA GLY A 907 3.53 -49.06 9.35
C GLY A 907 3.21 -47.92 10.32
N ALA A 908 2.48 -46.88 9.91
CA ALA A 908 2.17 -45.76 10.81
C ALA A 908 1.17 -46.20 11.91
N CYS A 909 1.59 -46.05 13.16
CA CYS A 909 0.90 -46.51 14.38
C CYS A 909 0.12 -45.39 15.06
N ASP A 910 -0.77 -45.75 15.99
CA ASP A 910 -1.56 -44.84 16.83
C ASP A 910 -2.38 -43.78 16.06
N LEU A 911 -2.66 -44.00 14.76
CA LEU A 911 -3.57 -43.16 13.96
C LEU A 911 -5.05 -43.33 14.36
N ALA A 912 -5.35 -44.18 15.34
CA ALA A 912 -6.63 -44.23 16.02
C ALA A 912 -6.39 -44.54 17.50
N GLY A 913 -6.92 -43.74 18.41
CA GLY A 913 -6.67 -43.88 19.84
C GLY A 913 -5.40 -43.18 20.34
N ASN A 914 -5.05 -43.47 21.59
CA ASN A 914 -3.97 -42.88 22.38
C ASN A 914 -4.13 -41.36 22.59
N VAL A 915 -3.98 -40.52 21.56
CA VAL A 915 -4.17 -39.06 21.63
C VAL A 915 -4.98 -38.54 20.43
N TRP A 916 -5.75 -37.47 20.66
CA TRP A 916 -6.10 -36.57 19.57
C TRP A 916 -4.84 -35.88 19.06
N GLU A 917 -4.73 -35.67 17.76
CA GLU A 917 -3.55 -35.07 17.14
C GLU A 917 -3.89 -33.76 16.46
N TRP A 918 -3.12 -32.70 16.74
CA TRP A 918 -3.20 -31.43 16.04
C TRP A 918 -2.80 -31.55 14.56
N CYS A 919 -3.64 -31.04 13.67
CA CYS A 919 -3.30 -30.79 12.27
C CYS A 919 -2.93 -29.32 12.05
N LEU A 920 -2.22 -29.04 10.95
CA LEU A 920 -1.94 -27.69 10.46
C LEU A 920 -3.23 -26.92 10.10
N THR A 921 -4.16 -27.64 9.47
CA THR A 921 -5.35 -27.14 8.79
C THR A 921 -6.33 -26.41 9.72
N ILE A 922 -6.84 -25.28 9.23
CA ILE A 922 -7.96 -24.54 9.85
C ILE A 922 -9.26 -25.31 9.61
N TRP A 923 -10.11 -25.39 10.62
CA TRP A 923 -11.42 -26.02 10.49
C TRP A 923 -12.33 -25.25 9.53
N GLN A 924 -12.92 -25.99 8.59
CA GLN A 924 -13.99 -25.52 7.71
C GLN A 924 -15.19 -26.48 7.80
N ASP A 925 -16.39 -25.94 7.99
CA ASP A 925 -17.63 -26.74 8.05
C ASP A 925 -18.01 -27.34 6.67
N LYS A 926 -17.50 -26.77 5.56
CA LYS A 926 -17.61 -27.28 4.19
C LYS A 926 -16.23 -27.31 3.53
N TYR A 927 -15.63 -28.50 3.47
CA TYR A 927 -14.36 -28.74 2.79
C TYR A 927 -14.61 -28.86 1.27
N GLN A 928 -13.77 -28.29 0.42
CA GLN A 928 -13.97 -28.29 -1.05
C GLN A 928 -12.97 -29.20 -1.78
N SER A 929 -11.67 -29.09 -1.48
CA SER A 929 -10.58 -29.98 -1.90
C SER A 929 -9.35 -29.86 -0.97
N PRO A 930 -8.34 -30.76 -1.05
CA PRO A 930 -7.04 -30.57 -0.41
C PRO A 930 -6.25 -29.33 -0.83
N GLU A 931 -6.61 -28.68 -1.96
CA GLU A 931 -6.06 -27.38 -2.37
C GLU A 931 -6.82 -26.21 -1.72
N SER A 932 -8.08 -26.42 -1.33
CA SER A 932 -8.88 -25.45 -0.55
C SER A 932 -8.52 -25.40 0.95
N GLU A 933 -7.50 -26.15 1.38
CA GLU A 933 -6.89 -25.94 2.70
C GLU A 933 -6.25 -24.55 2.74
N ASN A 934 -7.03 -23.57 3.21
CA ASN A 934 -6.67 -22.17 3.23
C ASN A 934 -5.58 -21.89 4.29
N ASN A 935 -4.33 -22.22 3.95
CA ASN A 935 -3.15 -22.01 4.79
C ASN A 935 -2.70 -20.54 4.84
N ARG A 936 -3.24 -19.68 3.97
CA ARG A 936 -2.94 -18.24 3.90
C ARG A 936 -3.30 -17.43 5.15
N MET A 937 -3.96 -18.05 6.15
CA MET A 937 -4.18 -17.49 7.49
C MET A 937 -3.60 -18.40 8.58
N MET A 938 -2.28 -18.45 8.68
CA MET A 938 -1.60 -19.02 9.86
C MET A 938 -1.62 -18.09 11.09
N TRP A 939 -2.24 -16.92 10.95
CA TRP A 939 -2.47 -15.91 11.98
C TRP A 939 -3.95 -15.88 12.35
N GLY A 940 -4.26 -15.81 13.65
CA GLY A 940 -5.61 -15.70 14.18
C GLY A 940 -5.98 -16.67 15.32
N LYS A 941 -7.28 -16.73 15.60
CA LYS A 941 -7.92 -17.46 16.72
C LYS A 941 -8.78 -18.64 16.24
N GLU A 942 -8.65 -18.99 14.96
CA GLU A 942 -9.53 -19.92 14.25
C GLU A 942 -9.35 -21.32 14.79
N LEU A 943 -10.45 -22.08 14.80
CA LEU A 943 -10.45 -23.47 15.25
C LEU A 943 -9.54 -24.30 14.35
N ARG A 944 -8.65 -25.10 14.94
CA ARG A 944 -7.75 -26.01 14.20
C ARG A 944 -8.32 -27.43 14.22
N CYS A 945 -8.06 -28.17 13.15
CA CYS A 945 -8.50 -29.56 13.04
C CYS A 945 -7.71 -30.48 13.97
N VAL A 946 -8.40 -31.45 14.58
CA VAL A 946 -7.77 -32.54 15.33
C VAL A 946 -8.34 -33.90 14.92
N ARG A 947 -7.47 -34.91 14.87
CA ARG A 947 -7.74 -36.25 14.33
C ARG A 947 -7.37 -37.40 15.29
N GLY A 948 -7.71 -38.64 14.92
CA GLY A 948 -7.30 -39.89 15.61
C GLY A 948 -8.14 -40.34 16.81
N GLY A 949 -8.59 -39.40 17.65
CA GLY A 949 -9.37 -39.73 18.85
C GLY A 949 -8.49 -40.14 20.04
N GLY A 950 -8.53 -39.37 21.13
CA GLY A 950 -7.69 -39.65 22.31
C GLY A 950 -8.19 -40.74 23.26
N TRP A 951 -7.34 -41.15 24.21
CA TRP A 951 -7.63 -42.18 25.22
C TRP A 951 -8.86 -41.90 26.11
N THR A 952 -9.41 -40.68 26.13
CA THR A 952 -10.66 -40.37 26.86
C THR A 952 -11.93 -40.57 26.04
N SER A 953 -11.80 -40.75 24.71
CA SER A 953 -12.93 -40.92 23.79
C SER A 953 -13.70 -42.21 24.05
N VAL A 954 -15.03 -42.11 24.04
CA VAL A 954 -15.98 -43.20 24.40
C VAL A 954 -16.71 -43.76 23.17
N ARG A 955 -16.99 -42.91 22.18
CA ARG A 955 -17.77 -43.28 20.98
C ARG A 955 -16.83 -43.88 19.94
N LEU A 956 -17.19 -45.03 19.38
CA LEU A 956 -16.41 -45.70 18.31
C LEU A 956 -16.22 -44.79 17.09
N ALA A 957 -17.24 -43.99 16.80
CA ALA A 957 -17.24 -42.94 15.78
C ALA A 957 -16.08 -41.92 15.89
N ALA A 958 -15.37 -41.81 17.01
CA ALA A 958 -14.22 -40.90 17.15
C ALA A 958 -12.89 -41.49 16.66
N PHE A 959 -12.82 -42.81 16.43
CA PHE A 959 -11.59 -43.54 16.06
C PHE A 959 -11.55 -43.92 14.58
N ARG A 960 -12.59 -43.61 13.81
CA ARG A 960 -12.62 -43.85 12.36
C ARG A 960 -11.69 -42.86 11.68
N ALA A 961 -10.99 -43.27 10.63
CA ALA A 961 -10.01 -42.43 9.95
C ALA A 961 -10.60 -41.14 9.35
N ALA A 962 -11.88 -41.16 8.94
CA ALA A 962 -12.60 -39.97 8.47
C ALA A 962 -13.10 -39.03 9.60
N SER A 963 -12.84 -39.35 10.87
CA SER A 963 -13.36 -38.58 12.01
C SER A 963 -12.65 -37.26 12.15
N ARG A 964 -13.40 -36.17 12.26
CA ARG A 964 -12.87 -34.81 12.35
C ARG A 964 -13.37 -34.16 13.64
N CYS A 965 -12.54 -33.36 14.28
CA CYS A 965 -12.95 -32.51 15.40
C CYS A 965 -12.23 -31.16 15.32
N LYS A 966 -12.77 -30.15 16.01
CA LYS A 966 -12.26 -28.78 16.04
C LYS A 966 -12.01 -28.32 17.46
N LEU A 967 -10.87 -27.68 17.69
CA LEU A 967 -10.49 -27.09 18.97
C LEU A 967 -9.85 -25.72 18.74
N GLU A 968 -10.02 -24.82 19.70
CA GLU A 968 -9.33 -23.53 19.70
C GLU A 968 -7.82 -23.75 19.89
N PRO A 969 -6.94 -23.02 19.19
CA PRO A 969 -5.51 -23.34 19.11
C PRO A 969 -4.78 -23.26 20.47
N TRP A 970 -5.33 -22.53 21.44
CA TRP A 970 -4.84 -22.47 22.83
C TRP A 970 -5.31 -23.62 23.74
N ARG A 971 -6.14 -24.56 23.26
CA ARG A 971 -6.64 -25.67 24.09
C ARG A 971 -5.52 -26.64 24.43
N GLN A 972 -5.38 -26.92 25.73
CA GLN A 972 -4.48 -27.94 26.25
C GLN A 972 -5.30 -29.01 26.99
N ARG A 973 -5.34 -30.23 26.46
CA ARG A 973 -6.05 -31.40 27.04
C ARG A 973 -5.09 -32.55 27.33
N ARG A 974 -5.43 -33.38 28.34
CA ARG A 974 -4.66 -34.56 28.76
C ARG A 974 -4.71 -35.74 27.79
N ASP A 975 -5.38 -35.58 26.66
CA ASP A 975 -5.58 -36.58 25.61
C ASP A 975 -5.39 -35.97 24.21
N LEU A 976 -4.58 -34.91 24.13
CA LEU A 976 -4.30 -34.12 22.94
C LEU A 976 -2.79 -33.89 22.83
N GLY A 977 -2.22 -34.41 21.76
CA GLY A 977 -0.83 -34.31 21.32
C GLY A 977 -0.78 -33.96 19.84
N PHE A 978 0.24 -34.46 19.12
CA PHE A 978 0.39 -34.25 17.67
C PHE A 978 1.40 -35.23 17.07
N ARG A 979 1.47 -35.27 15.74
CA ARG A 979 2.57 -35.85 14.97
C ARG A 979 3.04 -34.90 13.88
N VAL A 980 4.22 -35.15 13.35
CA VAL A 980 4.85 -34.35 12.29
C VAL A 980 4.91 -35.11 10.97
N VAL A 981 5.06 -34.37 9.87
CA VAL A 981 5.31 -34.86 8.50
C VAL A 981 6.56 -34.18 7.94
N VAL A 982 7.28 -34.86 7.05
CA VAL A 982 8.22 -34.25 6.11
C VAL A 982 7.54 -34.19 4.75
N SER A 983 7.33 -32.98 4.23
CA SER A 983 6.45 -32.75 3.08
C SER A 983 6.81 -31.44 2.40
N LYS A 984 6.38 -31.24 1.15
CA LYS A 984 6.55 -29.95 0.47
C LYS A 984 6.03 -28.79 1.34
N ARG A 985 6.81 -27.70 1.39
CA ARG A 985 6.34 -26.41 1.91
C ARG A 985 5.04 -26.02 1.20
N VAL A 986 4.07 -25.54 1.97
CA VAL A 986 2.76 -25.12 1.46
C VAL A 986 2.68 -23.59 1.61
N GLU A 987 2.21 -22.92 0.55
CA GLU A 987 2.06 -21.46 0.44
C GLU A 987 1.17 -20.85 1.52
#